data_AF-A0A9E4LTB3-F1
#
_entry.id   AF-A0A9E4LTB3-F1
#
_cell.length_a   1.000
_cell.length_b   1.000
_cell.length_c   1.000
_cell.angle_alpha   90.00
_cell.angle_beta   90.00
_cell.angle_gamma   90.00
#
_symmetry.space_group_name_H-M   'P 1'
#
loop_
_entity.id
_entity.type
_entity.pdbx_description
1 polymer ?
#
loop_
_entity_poly.entity_id
_entity_poly.type
_entity_poly.pdbx_seq_one_letter_code
_entity_poly.pdbx_strand_id
1 'polypeptide(L)'
;MPPFTAGVELARLDIEVTDAQGRPIRDLRADEVDIVEGGERRPVALLQHVRAPLGSYAEAARRTIGGDVSTNQGAPRGRLYVFVFDQSHITPRNEEVARRAAERFLRTRVRAGDRVALYGLPGPGARVGFTSDVSRVIAALPNLSGTREPARFTGIGEIREFEAFEIDRGNQEVLQSVLLRLSEDAGFGVSAMDVRDASRSVVNRADSQARQFLDTFADLIRGLRQIEGRKDIILVSEGFHGDNVGRDLERVAAAAAQSYSAVHALDINRRESNIEERTLLGGQRFTAIENRVSPLGTLATETDGELFARAASRLDTVLEDIGGRSDDHYIVGFEPAGGNGDDTGDYRRVTVRVTRPGARVRTRTGYALGADSAATRGRRQAIDAALAAPFALQGLRVDYTTYVLRGETPVQPTVVLSLEAELPIAAARAGGAADVVFVVRDARSGQAVASGSDVIPLPANPAPGRGAGRGSYRVQFEAPPGVYLMRAVVREPGGQIGSADRRFEIPSTTASAVSAGDIHLGPSTDLFPVRATAYAEDGLSGVVELYGAPADIDAASVRLSLAPAGAGDAVSRLRTGDLDVVDAGRGDGSRVARFELPLDGLPAGRYVAEIDVTRDGETVRRVRRGLDIVSGSRPGPAPAPGGRPAASEILRGQLAARYLAALSPVVGDGRAAAALARAQRDDWPGVAELIAVPGNDSATEAAVGVLALLGLARFAAEDYAGATDALEAAFAADTDARRRALSAFFLGWVYAFRDDERRSASAWRRAVFLDPALVPAHLALADAYVRQSQPALAVQVLRAGLAALPDSPELRDRLSRLTR
;
A
#
# COMPACT_ATOMS: atom_id res chain seq x y z
N MET A 1 -13.74 20.55 -26.37
CA MET A 1 -13.20 20.75 -25.01
C MET A 1 -12.14 21.84 -25.09
N PRO A 2 -12.13 22.83 -24.18
CA PRO A 2 -10.96 23.69 -24.04
C PRO A 2 -9.76 22.86 -23.55
N PRO A 3 -8.52 23.24 -23.89
CA PRO A 3 -7.33 22.55 -23.41
C PRO A 3 -7.19 22.70 -21.88
N PHE A 4 -7.00 21.60 -21.18
CA PHE A 4 -6.63 21.58 -19.76
C PHE A 4 -5.22 22.16 -19.61
N THR A 5 -5.08 23.32 -18.99
CA THR A 5 -3.79 23.85 -18.54
C THR A 5 -3.39 23.08 -17.29
N ALA A 6 -2.32 22.28 -17.37
CA ALA A 6 -1.73 21.66 -16.20
C ALA A 6 -1.17 22.76 -15.26
N GLY A 7 -1.64 22.84 -14.01
CA GLY A 7 -1.00 23.64 -12.96
C GLY A 7 -1.87 24.43 -11.98
N VAL A 8 -3.20 24.50 -12.13
CA VAL A 8 -4.05 25.28 -11.20
C VAL A 8 -4.58 24.41 -10.05
N GLU A 9 -4.30 24.78 -8.81
CA GLU A 9 -4.83 24.12 -7.61
C GLU A 9 -6.32 24.49 -7.43
N LEU A 10 -7.21 23.50 -7.53
CA LEU A 10 -8.65 23.70 -7.29
C LEU A 10 -8.96 23.64 -5.80
N ALA A 11 -9.69 24.64 -5.30
CA ALA A 11 -10.36 24.56 -4.01
C ALA A 11 -11.49 23.52 -4.09
N ARG A 12 -11.70 22.75 -3.03
CA ARG A 12 -12.72 21.69 -2.97
C ARG A 12 -13.62 21.88 -1.74
N LEU A 13 -14.92 21.72 -1.94
CA LEU A 13 -15.95 21.77 -0.90
C LEU A 13 -16.84 20.53 -1.01
N ASP A 14 -17.22 19.98 0.13
CA ASP A 14 -18.29 18.98 0.19
C ASP A 14 -19.61 19.71 0.40
N ILE A 15 -20.61 19.37 -0.41
CA ILE A 15 -21.96 19.92 -0.28
C ILE A 15 -22.94 18.77 -0.14
N GLU A 16 -23.76 18.81 0.91
CA GLU A 16 -24.91 17.95 1.06
C GLU A 16 -26.13 18.70 0.52
N VAL A 17 -26.85 18.09 -0.41
CA VAL A 17 -28.03 18.71 -1.03
C VAL A 17 -29.23 17.80 -0.82
N THR A 18 -30.25 18.34 -0.17
CA THR A 18 -31.49 17.62 0.17
C THR A 18 -32.72 18.33 -0.40
N ASP A 19 -33.79 17.57 -0.61
CA ASP A 19 -35.11 18.12 -0.94
C ASP A 19 -35.80 18.70 0.32
N ALA A 20 -37.00 19.26 0.15
CA ALA A 20 -37.77 19.81 1.26
C ALA A 20 -38.15 18.77 2.33
N GLN A 21 -38.08 17.47 2.02
CA GLN A 21 -38.35 16.34 2.91
C GLN A 21 -37.06 15.78 3.54
N GLY A 22 -35.90 16.38 3.28
CA GLY A 22 -34.61 15.94 3.82
C GLY A 22 -34.00 14.75 3.08
N ARG A 23 -34.51 14.37 1.91
CA ARG A 23 -33.95 13.25 1.11
C ARG A 23 -32.80 13.77 0.22
N PRO A 24 -31.68 13.04 0.09
CA PRO A 24 -30.57 13.45 -0.77
C PRO A 24 -30.99 13.60 -2.24
N ILE A 25 -30.61 14.72 -2.86
CA ILE A 25 -30.76 14.96 -4.30
C ILE A 25 -29.57 14.34 -5.03
N ARG A 26 -29.78 13.29 -5.81
CA ARG A 26 -28.71 12.41 -6.35
C ARG A 26 -28.28 12.69 -7.80
N ASP A 27 -28.93 13.65 -8.43
CA ASP A 27 -28.80 14.05 -9.84
C ASP A 27 -28.56 15.58 -9.98
N LEU A 28 -27.85 16.19 -9.03
CA LEU A 28 -27.47 17.60 -9.10
C LEU A 28 -26.51 17.84 -10.27
N ARG A 29 -26.72 18.93 -11.03
CA ARG A 29 -25.86 19.34 -12.14
C ARG A 29 -24.98 20.53 -11.75
N ALA A 30 -23.86 20.69 -12.45
CA ALA A 30 -22.87 21.73 -12.13
C ALA A 30 -23.40 23.16 -12.34
N ASP A 31 -24.29 23.36 -13.32
CA ASP A 31 -24.97 24.63 -13.60
C ASP A 31 -26.05 24.99 -12.58
N GLU A 32 -26.38 24.08 -11.67
CA GLU A 32 -27.31 24.32 -10.56
C GLU A 32 -26.61 24.78 -9.28
N VAL A 33 -25.28 24.88 -9.28
CA VAL A 33 -24.45 25.25 -8.12
C VAL A 33 -23.79 26.60 -8.36
N ASP A 34 -24.12 27.58 -7.54
CA ASP A 34 -23.55 28.92 -7.53
C ASP A 34 -22.53 29.03 -6.38
N ILE A 35 -21.26 29.26 -6.70
CA ILE A 35 -20.20 29.54 -5.72
C ILE A 35 -19.85 31.02 -5.78
N VAL A 36 -19.86 31.69 -4.63
CA VAL A 36 -19.53 33.12 -4.50
C VAL A 36 -18.40 33.32 -3.50
N GLU A 37 -17.32 33.96 -3.95
CA GLU A 37 -16.15 34.29 -3.16
C GLU A 37 -15.83 35.78 -3.30
N GLY A 38 -15.70 36.50 -2.18
CA GLY A 38 -15.44 37.95 -2.21
C GLY A 38 -16.50 38.76 -2.96
N GLY A 39 -17.72 38.22 -3.09
CA GLY A 39 -18.80 38.82 -3.89
C GLY A 39 -18.80 38.45 -5.38
N GLU A 40 -17.76 37.79 -5.88
CA GLU A 40 -17.65 37.35 -7.26
C GLU A 40 -18.08 35.89 -7.45
N ARG A 41 -18.73 35.58 -8.57
CA ARG A 41 -19.09 34.21 -8.92
C ARG A 41 -17.87 33.42 -9.37
N ARG A 42 -17.68 32.23 -8.82
CA ARG A 42 -16.63 31.28 -9.22
C ARG A 42 -17.25 30.10 -9.99
N PRO A 43 -16.77 29.79 -11.21
CA PRO A 43 -17.31 28.68 -11.98
C PRO A 43 -16.96 27.33 -11.33
N VAL A 44 -17.90 26.40 -11.37
CA VAL A 44 -17.68 25.01 -10.95
C VAL A 44 -16.83 24.30 -12.00
N ALA A 45 -15.61 23.93 -11.63
CA ALA A 45 -14.67 23.18 -12.48
C ALA A 45 -14.82 21.66 -12.32
N LEU A 46 -15.31 21.20 -11.15
CA LEU A 46 -15.52 19.80 -10.83
C LEU A 46 -16.82 19.64 -10.04
N LEU A 47 -17.65 18.67 -10.42
CA LEU A 47 -18.76 18.20 -9.60
C LEU A 47 -18.72 16.67 -9.58
N GLN A 48 -18.47 16.09 -8.40
CA GLN A 48 -18.41 14.64 -8.21
C GLN A 48 -19.41 14.22 -7.14
N HIS A 49 -20.32 13.30 -7.49
CA HIS A 49 -21.22 12.70 -6.51
C HIS A 49 -20.51 11.53 -5.80
N VAL A 50 -20.33 11.66 -4.48
CA VAL A 50 -19.85 10.58 -3.61
C VAL A 50 -21.05 9.86 -3.01
N ARG A 51 -21.13 8.55 -3.26
CA ARG A 51 -22.23 7.69 -2.80
C ARG A 51 -21.72 6.70 -1.77
N ALA A 52 -22.59 6.34 -0.83
CA ALA A 52 -22.37 5.15 -0.01
C ALA A 52 -22.25 3.89 -0.91
N PRO A 53 -21.42 2.90 -0.56
CA PRO A 53 -21.26 1.67 -1.33
C PRO A 53 -22.61 1.00 -1.59
N LEU A 54 -22.90 0.66 -2.85
CA LEU A 54 -24.06 -0.15 -3.21
C LEU A 54 -23.81 -1.60 -2.76
N GLY A 55 -24.46 -2.04 -1.69
CA GLY A 55 -24.38 -3.39 -1.13
C GLY A 55 -24.03 -3.41 0.35
N SER A 56 -24.13 -4.58 1.00
CA SER A 56 -23.76 -4.67 2.42
C SER A 56 -22.24 -4.54 2.57
N TYR A 57 -21.77 -3.82 3.60
CA TYR A 57 -20.34 -3.74 3.94
C TYR A 57 -19.69 -5.14 4.00
N ALA A 58 -20.41 -6.11 4.53
CA ALA A 58 -19.95 -7.50 4.64
C ALA A 58 -19.66 -8.14 3.27
N GLU A 59 -20.46 -7.89 2.24
CA GLU A 59 -20.20 -8.41 0.89
C GLU A 59 -19.01 -7.75 0.22
N ALA A 60 -18.82 -6.46 0.43
CA ALA A 60 -17.67 -5.74 -0.08
C ALA A 60 -16.39 -6.22 0.63
N ALA A 61 -16.38 -6.30 1.96
CA ALA A 61 -15.25 -6.77 2.75
C ALA A 61 -14.89 -8.24 2.45
N ARG A 62 -15.88 -9.12 2.25
CA ARG A 62 -15.64 -10.49 1.80
C ARG A 62 -14.95 -10.55 0.45
N ARG A 63 -15.27 -9.65 -0.48
CA ARG A 63 -14.65 -9.59 -1.81
C ARG A 63 -13.25 -9.00 -1.78
N THR A 64 -13.02 -7.97 -0.97
CA THR A 64 -11.79 -7.17 -1.03
C THR A 64 -10.72 -7.60 -0.02
N ILE A 65 -11.12 -8.11 1.14
CA ILE A 65 -10.21 -8.46 2.25
C ILE A 65 -10.14 -9.97 2.46
N GLY A 66 -11.30 -10.64 2.46
CA GLY A 66 -11.42 -12.08 2.76
C GLY A 66 -11.51 -12.98 1.53
N GLY A 67 -11.37 -12.44 0.33
CA GLY A 67 -11.45 -13.21 -0.91
C GLY A 67 -10.14 -13.94 -1.22
N ASP A 68 -10.19 -14.89 -2.15
CA ASP A 68 -8.98 -15.60 -2.62
C ASP A 68 -7.91 -14.62 -3.12
N VAL A 69 -8.33 -13.55 -3.79
CA VAL A 69 -7.49 -12.40 -4.16
C VAL A 69 -8.06 -11.18 -3.47
N SER A 70 -7.24 -10.53 -2.66
CA SER A 70 -7.56 -9.25 -2.03
C SER A 70 -7.28 -8.11 -3.00
N THR A 71 -8.14 -7.09 -2.99
CA THR A 71 -8.02 -5.93 -3.86
C THR A 71 -8.45 -4.67 -3.13
N ASN A 72 -7.89 -3.52 -3.49
CA ASN A 72 -8.37 -2.25 -2.98
C ASN A 72 -9.55 -1.67 -3.79
N GLN A 73 -9.84 -2.23 -4.96
CA GLN A 73 -10.91 -1.73 -5.83
C GLN A 73 -12.28 -2.03 -5.24
N GLY A 74 -13.06 -0.96 -4.98
CA GLY A 74 -14.36 -1.11 -4.33
C GLY A 74 -14.28 -1.57 -2.87
N ALA A 75 -13.09 -1.46 -2.24
CA ALA A 75 -12.95 -1.73 -0.82
C ALA A 75 -13.90 -0.82 -0.05
N PRO A 76 -14.75 -1.38 0.82
CA PRO A 76 -15.77 -0.60 1.49
C PRO A 76 -15.12 0.39 2.45
N ARG A 77 -15.49 1.66 2.33
CA ARG A 77 -15.13 2.72 3.27
C ARG A 77 -16.30 2.89 4.22
N GLY A 78 -16.10 2.57 5.50
CA GLY A 78 -17.08 2.95 6.52
C GLY A 78 -16.81 4.36 7.02
N ARG A 79 -17.53 4.74 8.07
CA ARG A 79 -17.47 6.10 8.60
C ARG A 79 -16.25 6.29 9.50
N LEU A 80 -15.75 7.52 9.55
CA LEU A 80 -14.62 7.90 10.38
C LEU A 80 -15.11 8.78 11.52
N TYR A 81 -15.10 8.25 12.75
CA TYR A 81 -15.46 9.02 13.95
C TYR A 81 -14.23 9.38 14.77
N VAL A 82 -14.14 10.63 15.22
CA VAL A 82 -13.08 11.07 16.13
C VAL A 82 -13.71 11.66 17.37
N PHE A 83 -13.61 10.98 18.51
CA PHE A 83 -14.02 11.55 19.79
C PHE A 83 -12.90 12.42 20.35
N VAL A 84 -13.20 13.68 20.62
CA VAL A 84 -12.27 14.64 21.23
C VAL A 84 -12.88 15.17 22.50
N PHE A 85 -12.21 14.96 23.63
CA PHE A 85 -12.62 15.49 24.93
C PHE A 85 -11.71 16.66 25.28
N ASP A 86 -12.31 17.84 25.43
CA ASP A 86 -11.65 19.06 25.88
C ASP A 86 -11.46 19.04 27.40
N GLN A 87 -10.44 18.33 27.86
CA GLN A 87 -10.15 18.12 29.27
C GLN A 87 -9.99 19.46 30.02
N SER A 88 -9.33 20.45 29.41
CA SER A 88 -9.13 21.78 30.02
C SER A 88 -10.41 22.58 30.23
N HIS A 89 -11.46 22.32 29.44
CA HIS A 89 -12.74 23.00 29.55
C HIS A 89 -13.89 22.06 29.95
N ILE A 90 -13.59 20.97 30.65
CA ILE A 90 -14.60 20.12 31.30
C ILE A 90 -14.36 20.14 32.80
N THR A 91 -15.41 20.40 33.58
CA THR A 91 -15.36 20.33 35.05
C THR A 91 -15.15 18.87 35.45
N PRO A 92 -14.25 18.55 36.40
CA PRO A 92 -14.00 17.18 36.84
C PRO A 92 -15.29 16.42 37.17
N ARG A 93 -15.38 15.16 36.71
CA ARG A 93 -16.53 14.24 36.78
C ARG A 93 -17.69 14.57 35.85
N ASN A 94 -17.71 15.75 35.22
CA ASN A 94 -18.78 16.05 34.27
C ASN A 94 -18.60 15.29 32.95
N GLU A 95 -17.37 14.84 32.64
CA GLU A 95 -17.09 14.00 31.46
C GLU A 95 -17.74 12.61 31.53
N GLU A 96 -18.12 12.13 32.72
CA GLU A 96 -18.69 10.79 32.93
C GLU A 96 -19.92 10.51 32.05
N VAL A 97 -20.81 11.50 31.90
CA VAL A 97 -22.04 11.33 31.11
C VAL A 97 -21.69 11.11 29.64
N ALA A 98 -20.73 11.88 29.13
CA ALA A 98 -20.23 11.74 27.76
C ALA A 98 -19.45 10.43 27.56
N ARG A 99 -18.64 9.99 28.54
CA ARG A 99 -17.95 8.68 28.47
C ARG A 99 -18.94 7.52 28.35
N ARG A 100 -19.99 7.51 29.16
CA ARG A 100 -21.01 6.44 29.13
C ARG A 100 -21.79 6.43 27.81
N ALA A 101 -22.14 7.60 27.28
CA ALA A 101 -22.82 7.71 26.00
C ALA A 101 -21.91 7.29 24.83
N ALA A 102 -20.64 7.70 24.83
CA ALA A 102 -19.65 7.26 23.87
C ALA A 102 -19.48 5.74 23.90
N GLU A 103 -19.35 5.13 25.08
CA GLU A 103 -19.27 3.67 25.21
C GLU A 103 -20.49 2.96 24.59
N ARG A 104 -21.71 3.43 24.87
CA ARG A 104 -22.93 2.87 24.28
C ARG A 104 -22.95 3.00 22.77
N PHE A 105 -22.63 4.19 22.24
CA PHE A 105 -22.53 4.42 20.79
C PHE A 105 -21.52 3.47 20.13
N LEU A 106 -20.34 3.32 20.74
CA LEU A 106 -19.28 2.43 20.28
C LEU A 106 -19.75 0.97 20.21
N ARG A 107 -20.50 0.50 21.21
CA ARG A 107 -21.00 -0.88 21.26
C ARG A 107 -22.15 -1.17 20.29
N THR A 108 -22.97 -0.17 19.97
CA THR A 108 -24.29 -0.40 19.34
C THR A 108 -24.44 0.18 17.94
N ARG A 109 -23.68 1.23 17.58
CA ARG A 109 -23.85 1.96 16.32
C ARG A 109 -22.65 1.85 15.38
N VAL A 110 -21.44 1.76 15.93
CA VAL A 110 -20.22 1.62 15.13
C VAL A 110 -20.24 0.27 14.41
N ARG A 111 -20.26 0.33 13.08
CA ARG A 111 -20.30 -0.84 12.21
C ARG A 111 -18.88 -1.41 12.07
N ALA A 112 -18.78 -2.67 11.64
CA ALA A 112 -17.48 -3.30 11.35
C ALA A 112 -16.64 -2.53 10.30
N GLY A 113 -17.29 -1.72 9.47
CA GLY A 113 -16.63 -0.85 8.50
C GLY A 113 -16.15 0.49 9.02
N ASP A 114 -16.67 0.93 10.14
CA ASP A 114 -16.32 2.23 10.69
C ASP A 114 -14.94 2.17 11.34
N ARG A 115 -14.34 3.34 11.51
CA ARG A 115 -13.09 3.50 12.25
C ARG A 115 -13.30 4.59 13.26
N VAL A 116 -12.77 4.37 14.45
CA VAL A 116 -12.92 5.30 15.56
C VAL A 116 -11.55 5.69 16.09
N ALA A 117 -11.36 6.97 16.37
CA ALA A 117 -10.25 7.50 17.13
C ALA A 117 -10.76 8.21 18.41
N LEU A 118 -9.92 8.30 19.44
CA LEU A 118 -10.24 8.93 20.72
C LEU A 118 -9.06 9.74 21.24
N TYR A 119 -9.31 11.01 21.58
CA TYR A 119 -8.31 11.94 22.10
C TYR A 119 -8.83 12.74 23.29
N GLY A 120 -8.06 12.80 24.37
CA GLY A 120 -8.20 13.79 25.45
C GLY A 120 -7.19 14.92 25.26
N LEU A 121 -7.67 16.16 25.12
CA LEU A 121 -6.86 17.35 24.87
C LEU A 121 -7.08 18.42 25.96
N PRO A 122 -6.04 19.10 26.45
CA PRO A 122 -4.62 18.75 26.33
C PRO A 122 -4.31 17.46 27.10
N GLY A 123 -3.12 16.89 26.91
CA GLY A 123 -2.66 15.73 27.70
C GLY A 123 -2.28 16.11 29.14
N PRO A 124 -2.09 15.14 30.06
CA PRO A 124 -2.18 13.69 29.86
C PRO A 124 -3.63 13.20 29.67
N GLY A 125 -3.81 12.11 28.91
CA GLY A 125 -5.15 11.56 28.62
C GLY A 125 -5.11 10.48 27.54
N ALA A 126 -6.28 9.92 27.21
CA ALA A 126 -6.41 8.92 26.14
C ALA A 126 -5.92 9.45 24.78
N ARG A 127 -5.12 8.64 24.06
CA ARG A 127 -4.68 8.91 22.68
C ARG A 127 -4.72 7.61 21.88
N VAL A 128 -5.85 7.37 21.21
CA VAL A 128 -6.08 6.20 20.36
C VAL A 128 -6.32 6.69 18.95
N GLY A 129 -5.39 6.38 18.03
CA GLY A 129 -5.58 6.64 16.61
C GLY A 129 -6.71 5.79 16.02
N PHE A 130 -7.08 6.07 14.76
CA PHE A 130 -8.15 5.34 14.08
C PHE A 130 -7.92 3.83 14.12
N THR A 131 -8.93 3.11 14.62
CA THR A 131 -8.92 1.65 14.72
C THR A 131 -10.29 1.08 14.40
N SER A 132 -10.31 -0.14 13.87
CA SER A 132 -11.52 -0.96 13.77
C SER A 132 -11.79 -1.75 15.07
N ASP A 133 -10.81 -1.83 15.96
CA ASP A 133 -10.93 -2.49 17.26
C ASP A 133 -11.55 -1.52 18.28
N VAL A 134 -12.88 -1.53 18.31
CA VAL A 134 -13.69 -0.71 19.21
C VAL A 134 -13.37 -0.99 20.68
N SER A 135 -12.97 -2.21 21.03
CA SER A 135 -12.65 -2.59 22.41
C SER A 135 -11.46 -1.79 22.95
N ARG A 136 -10.46 -1.47 22.11
CA ARG A 136 -9.34 -0.59 22.50
C ARG A 136 -9.79 0.82 22.81
N VAL A 137 -10.75 1.34 22.04
CA VAL A 137 -11.29 2.69 22.25
C VAL A 137 -12.07 2.73 23.56
N ILE A 138 -12.93 1.73 23.80
CA ILE A 138 -13.69 1.60 25.06
C ILE A 138 -12.75 1.50 26.26
N ALA A 139 -11.70 0.68 26.17
CA ALA A 139 -10.71 0.53 27.24
C ALA A 139 -9.93 1.82 27.56
N ALA A 140 -9.88 2.77 26.62
CA ALA A 140 -9.21 4.05 26.81
C ALA A 140 -10.13 5.15 27.36
N LEU A 141 -11.46 5.01 27.30
CA LEU A 141 -12.42 6.00 27.84
C LEU A 141 -12.18 6.35 29.31
N PRO A 142 -11.82 5.41 30.23
CA PRO A 142 -11.55 5.74 31.62
C PRO A 142 -10.37 6.71 31.84
N ASN A 143 -9.48 6.87 30.85
CA ASN A 143 -8.31 7.74 30.92
C ASN A 143 -8.61 9.19 30.51
N LEU A 144 -9.89 9.56 30.39
CA LEU A 144 -10.35 10.92 30.12
C LEU A 144 -10.82 11.55 31.43
N SER A 145 -10.33 12.74 31.73
CA SER A 145 -10.72 13.50 32.92
C SER A 145 -10.85 14.99 32.60
N GLY A 146 -11.93 15.61 33.05
CA GLY A 146 -12.00 17.07 33.10
C GLY A 146 -10.99 17.65 34.10
N THR A 147 -10.45 18.82 33.79
CA THR A 147 -9.48 19.57 34.60
C THR A 147 -9.85 21.05 34.74
N ARG A 148 -11.04 21.47 34.29
CA ARG A 148 -11.47 22.87 34.38
C ARG A 148 -11.72 23.28 35.83
N GLU A 149 -11.23 24.45 36.19
CA GLU A 149 -11.43 25.06 37.50
C GLU A 149 -12.36 26.28 37.32
N PRO A 150 -13.65 26.20 37.72
CA PRO A 150 -14.66 27.21 37.40
C PRO A 150 -14.44 28.58 38.07
N ALA A 151 -13.71 28.58 39.19
CA ALA A 151 -13.38 29.77 39.96
C ALA A 151 -11.93 29.73 40.41
N ARG A 152 -11.33 30.92 40.53
CA ARG A 152 -9.90 31.09 40.81
C ARG A 152 -9.72 31.84 42.10
N PHE A 153 -8.96 31.26 43.02
CA PHE A 153 -8.50 31.98 44.20
C PHE A 153 -7.31 32.85 43.79
N THR A 154 -7.48 34.17 43.90
CA THR A 154 -6.46 35.18 43.64
C THR A 154 -5.89 35.68 44.96
N GLY A 155 -4.87 36.55 44.92
CA GLY A 155 -4.31 37.17 46.14
C GLY A 155 -5.32 38.01 46.95
N ILE A 156 -6.46 38.36 46.34
CA ILE A 156 -7.54 39.15 46.95
C ILE A 156 -8.85 38.37 47.12
N GLY A 157 -8.84 37.05 46.90
CA GLY A 157 -9.99 36.16 47.05
C GLY A 157 -10.49 35.54 45.74
N GLU A 158 -11.65 34.90 45.79
CA GLU A 158 -12.21 34.15 44.65
C GLU A 158 -12.82 35.09 43.59
N ILE A 159 -12.33 34.97 42.36
CA ILE A 159 -12.93 35.58 41.17
C ILE A 159 -13.34 34.46 40.22
N ARG A 160 -14.62 34.47 39.81
CA ARG A 160 -15.14 33.49 38.85
C ARG A 160 -14.77 33.92 37.44
N GLU A 161 -14.56 32.94 36.56
CA GLU A 161 -14.13 33.21 35.19
C GLU A 161 -15.07 34.20 34.48
N PHE A 162 -16.39 34.00 34.57
CA PHE A 162 -17.36 34.89 33.93
C PHE A 162 -17.33 36.32 34.50
N GLU A 163 -17.10 36.48 35.80
CA GLU A 163 -17.03 37.79 36.45
C GLU A 163 -15.82 38.56 35.92
N ALA A 164 -14.69 37.88 35.76
CA ALA A 164 -13.48 38.46 35.20
C ALA A 164 -13.68 38.95 33.77
N PHE A 165 -14.33 38.16 32.91
CA PHE A 165 -14.64 38.57 31.52
C PHE A 165 -15.62 39.74 31.45
N GLU A 166 -16.66 39.76 32.27
CA GLU A 166 -17.58 40.90 32.33
C GLU A 166 -16.88 42.18 32.82
N ILE A 167 -16.00 42.07 33.82
CA ILE A 167 -15.19 43.19 34.31
C ILE A 167 -14.23 43.70 33.23
N ASP A 168 -13.58 42.80 32.49
CA ASP A 168 -12.67 43.16 31.39
C ASP A 168 -13.40 43.84 30.22
N ARG A 169 -14.65 43.43 29.95
CA ARG A 169 -15.58 44.11 29.02
C ARG A 169 -16.11 45.46 29.54
N GLY A 170 -15.75 45.84 30.77
CA GLY A 170 -16.10 47.13 31.36
C GLY A 170 -17.42 47.15 32.13
N ASN A 171 -18.01 46.00 32.47
CA ASN A 171 -19.26 45.89 33.21
C ASN A 171 -19.09 46.39 34.66
N GLN A 172 -19.51 47.64 34.92
CA GLN A 172 -19.35 48.27 36.23
C GLN A 172 -20.21 47.62 37.32
N GLU A 173 -21.37 47.06 36.97
CA GLU A 173 -22.25 46.41 37.96
C GLU A 173 -21.59 45.14 38.53
N VAL A 174 -21.02 44.32 37.66
CA VAL A 174 -20.27 43.11 38.07
C VAL A 174 -19.04 43.50 38.87
N LEU A 175 -18.30 44.53 38.45
CA LEU A 175 -17.14 45.04 39.19
C LEU A 175 -17.51 45.44 40.62
N GLN A 176 -18.58 46.22 40.81
CA GLN A 176 -19.03 46.64 42.13
C GLN A 176 -19.50 45.44 42.97
N SER A 177 -20.22 44.49 42.36
CA SER A 177 -20.67 43.27 43.05
C SER A 177 -19.50 42.41 43.55
N VAL A 178 -18.45 42.25 42.74
CA VAL A 178 -17.25 41.47 43.11
C VAL A 178 -16.44 42.23 44.15
N LEU A 179 -16.28 43.55 44.00
CA LEU A 179 -15.59 44.39 44.97
C LEU A 179 -16.22 44.30 46.36
N LEU A 180 -17.55 44.37 46.44
CA LEU A 180 -18.28 44.24 47.71
C LEU A 180 -18.02 42.86 48.34
N ARG A 181 -18.18 41.78 47.57
CA ARG A 181 -17.95 40.39 48.04
C ARG A 181 -16.52 40.21 48.57
N LEU A 182 -15.52 40.63 47.80
CA LEU A 182 -14.11 40.45 48.19
C LEU A 182 -13.71 41.34 49.38
N SER A 183 -14.30 42.53 49.50
CA SER A 183 -14.04 43.41 50.65
C SER A 183 -14.59 42.82 51.95
N GLU A 184 -15.72 42.11 51.91
CA GLU A 184 -16.28 41.38 53.05
C GLU A 184 -15.40 40.18 53.44
N ASP A 185 -14.89 39.44 52.44
CA ASP A 185 -14.09 38.22 52.66
C ASP A 185 -12.63 38.48 53.09
N ALA A 186 -11.99 39.52 52.55
CA ALA A 186 -10.55 39.74 52.67
C ALA A 186 -10.10 40.30 54.02
N GLY A 187 -10.97 41.03 54.73
CA GLY A 187 -10.63 41.69 56.00
C GLY A 187 -9.61 42.84 55.87
N PHE A 188 -9.24 43.24 54.65
CA PHE A 188 -8.42 44.41 54.31
C PHE A 188 -9.02 45.16 53.11
N GLY A 189 -8.57 46.40 52.88
CA GLY A 189 -9.11 47.24 51.80
C GLY A 189 -8.75 46.70 50.42
N VAL A 190 -9.72 46.12 49.71
CA VAL A 190 -9.62 45.77 48.28
C VAL A 190 -10.09 46.97 47.47
N SER A 191 -9.30 47.42 46.49
CA SER A 191 -9.69 48.50 45.58
C SER A 191 -10.26 47.97 44.27
N ALA A 192 -11.00 48.83 43.55
CA ALA A 192 -11.46 48.50 42.20
C ALA A 192 -10.31 48.24 41.21
N MET A 193 -9.11 48.79 41.47
CA MET A 193 -7.92 48.51 40.66
C MET A 193 -7.42 47.08 40.90
N ASP A 194 -7.37 46.64 42.16
CA ASP A 194 -6.95 45.28 42.52
C ASP A 194 -7.87 44.23 41.87
N VAL A 195 -9.19 44.47 41.89
CA VAL A 195 -10.17 43.59 41.25
C VAL A 195 -9.98 43.54 39.74
N ARG A 196 -9.69 44.66 39.08
CA ARG A 196 -9.42 44.70 37.64
C ARG A 196 -8.15 43.95 37.28
N ASP A 197 -7.06 44.14 38.03
CA ASP A 197 -5.79 43.48 37.76
C ASP A 197 -5.89 41.96 38.01
N ALA A 198 -6.59 41.55 39.08
CA ALA A 198 -6.89 40.15 39.32
C ALA A 198 -7.79 39.55 38.22
N SER A 199 -8.80 40.29 37.75
CA SER A 199 -9.68 39.87 36.64
C SER A 199 -8.89 39.69 35.33
N ARG A 200 -8.02 40.64 34.98
CA ARG A 200 -7.12 40.51 33.81
C ARG A 200 -6.23 39.28 33.89
N SER A 201 -5.71 38.96 35.08
CA SER A 201 -4.93 37.75 35.29
C SER A 201 -5.74 36.47 35.03
N VAL A 202 -7.01 36.45 35.48
CA VAL A 202 -7.95 35.34 35.21
C VAL A 202 -8.25 35.23 33.71
N VAL A 203 -8.55 36.34 33.03
CA VAL A 203 -8.83 36.39 31.58
C VAL A 203 -7.61 35.92 30.77
N ASN A 204 -6.42 36.47 31.01
CA ASN A 204 -5.19 36.09 30.31
C ASN A 204 -4.90 34.59 30.43
N ARG A 205 -5.19 33.99 31.59
CA ARG A 205 -5.03 32.56 31.80
C ARG A 205 -6.07 31.74 31.04
N ALA A 206 -7.34 32.13 31.12
CA ALA A 206 -8.42 31.47 30.40
C ALA A 206 -8.18 31.51 28.88
N ASP A 207 -7.77 32.66 28.35
CA ASP A 207 -7.39 32.83 26.94
C ASP A 207 -6.19 31.95 26.56
N SER A 208 -5.18 31.88 27.43
CA SER A 208 -4.01 31.01 27.19
C SER A 208 -4.41 29.52 27.14
N GLN A 209 -5.33 29.09 27.99
CA GLN A 209 -5.87 27.73 27.99
C GLN A 209 -6.69 27.44 26.73
N ALA A 210 -7.56 28.37 26.32
CA ALA A 210 -8.35 28.26 25.10
C ALA A 210 -7.45 28.19 23.86
N ARG A 211 -6.42 29.04 23.75
CA ARG A 211 -5.44 29.01 22.66
C ARG A 211 -4.68 27.70 22.62
N GLN A 212 -4.17 27.23 23.77
CA GLN A 212 -3.45 25.96 23.83
C GLN A 212 -4.32 24.79 23.35
N PHE A 213 -5.59 24.75 23.75
CA PHE A 213 -6.54 23.75 23.28
C PHE A 213 -6.76 23.86 21.77
N LEU A 214 -7.07 25.05 21.26
CA LEU A 214 -7.36 25.28 19.84
C LEU A 214 -6.15 24.98 18.94
N ASP A 215 -4.95 25.37 19.34
CA ASP A 215 -3.71 25.04 18.61
C ASP A 215 -3.50 23.52 18.57
N THR A 216 -3.62 22.85 19.72
CA THR A 216 -3.49 21.38 19.80
C THR A 216 -4.57 20.67 18.98
N PHE A 217 -5.78 21.22 18.96
CA PHE A 217 -6.90 20.68 18.21
C PHE A 217 -6.69 20.88 16.70
N ALA A 218 -6.22 22.05 16.26
CA ALA A 218 -5.85 22.30 14.88
C ALA A 218 -4.71 21.39 14.42
N ASP A 219 -3.70 21.15 15.28
CA ASP A 219 -2.60 20.21 15.01
C ASP A 219 -3.11 18.77 14.84
N LEU A 220 -4.00 18.33 15.73
CA LEU A 220 -4.65 17.02 15.64
C LEU A 220 -5.36 16.87 14.29
N ILE A 221 -6.23 17.84 13.95
CA ILE A 221 -7.02 17.82 12.72
C ILE A 221 -6.10 17.87 11.48
N ARG A 222 -5.03 18.69 11.49
CA ARG A 222 -4.02 18.72 10.42
C ARG A 222 -3.33 17.38 10.23
N GLY A 223 -3.13 16.62 11.30
CA GLY A 223 -2.63 15.24 11.25
C GLY A 223 -3.59 14.28 10.52
N LEU A 224 -4.89 14.55 10.54
CA LEU A 224 -5.91 13.72 9.89
C LEU A 224 -6.00 13.94 8.37
N ARG A 225 -5.29 14.93 7.80
CA ARG A 225 -5.25 15.19 6.34
C ARG A 225 -4.83 13.97 5.52
N GLN A 226 -4.03 13.08 6.10
CA GLN A 226 -3.54 11.85 5.46
C GLN A 226 -4.61 10.77 5.26
N ILE A 227 -5.75 10.95 5.92
CA ILE A 227 -6.83 9.97 5.94
C ILE A 227 -7.86 10.43 4.93
N GLU A 228 -8.05 9.68 3.85
CA GLU A 228 -9.09 9.98 2.88
C GLU A 228 -10.50 9.76 3.47
N GLY A 229 -11.44 10.63 3.08
CA GLY A 229 -12.85 10.53 3.47
C GLY A 229 -13.26 11.52 4.56
N ARG A 230 -14.56 11.84 4.60
CA ARG A 230 -15.15 12.74 5.59
C ARG A 230 -14.99 12.18 7.00
N LYS A 231 -14.53 13.00 7.93
CA LYS A 231 -14.32 12.66 9.35
C LYS A 231 -15.32 13.42 10.21
N ASP A 232 -16.14 12.70 10.95
CA ASP A 232 -17.03 13.28 11.95
C ASP A 232 -16.29 13.38 13.29
N ILE A 233 -15.85 14.59 13.63
CA ILE A 233 -15.23 14.90 14.91
C ILE A 233 -16.32 15.23 15.91
N ILE A 234 -16.40 14.46 16.99
CA ILE A 234 -17.34 14.64 18.09
C ILE A 234 -16.56 15.31 19.22
N LEU A 235 -16.68 16.64 19.30
CA LEU A 235 -16.02 17.46 20.31
C LEU A 235 -16.90 17.58 21.55
N VAL A 236 -16.47 16.99 22.67
CA VAL A 236 -17.11 17.10 23.98
C VAL A 236 -16.43 18.22 24.76
N SER A 237 -17.18 19.25 25.18
CA SER A 237 -16.63 20.39 25.93
C SER A 237 -17.74 21.10 26.74
N GLU A 238 -17.37 21.83 27.80
CA GLU A 238 -18.25 22.83 28.41
C GLU A 238 -18.05 24.23 27.82
N GLY A 239 -17.11 24.40 26.88
CA GLY A 239 -16.85 25.64 26.16
C GLY A 239 -15.90 26.61 26.88
N PHE A 240 -15.41 27.58 26.11
CA PHE A 240 -14.43 28.59 26.47
C PHE A 240 -14.82 29.95 25.90
N HIS A 241 -14.27 31.05 26.42
CA HIS A 241 -14.60 32.40 25.95
C HIS A 241 -13.95 32.71 24.60
N GLY A 242 -14.69 33.40 23.72
CA GLY A 242 -14.30 33.63 22.33
C GLY A 242 -13.56 34.94 22.05
N ASP A 243 -13.53 35.86 23.01
CA ASP A 243 -13.17 37.27 22.84
C ASP A 243 -11.80 37.47 22.18
N ASN A 244 -10.81 36.65 22.55
CA ASN A 244 -9.41 36.82 22.15
C ASN A 244 -8.83 35.62 21.37
N VAL A 245 -9.67 34.75 20.81
CA VAL A 245 -9.24 33.49 20.14
C VAL A 245 -9.77 33.32 18.71
N GLY A 246 -10.27 34.40 18.09
CA GLY A 246 -10.83 34.36 16.73
C GLY A 246 -9.89 33.77 15.66
N ARG A 247 -8.60 34.13 15.68
CA ARG A 247 -7.60 33.58 14.75
C ARG A 247 -7.35 32.09 14.97
N ASP A 248 -7.40 31.63 16.22
CA ASP A 248 -7.21 30.22 16.57
C ASP A 248 -8.39 29.37 16.10
N LEU A 249 -9.62 29.91 16.18
CA LEU A 249 -10.82 29.29 15.61
C LEU A 249 -10.70 29.16 14.07
N GLU A 250 -10.21 30.19 13.38
CA GLU A 250 -9.97 30.15 11.93
C GLU A 250 -8.90 29.12 11.54
N ARG A 251 -7.86 28.94 12.36
CA ARG A 251 -6.85 27.87 12.15
C ARG A 251 -7.45 26.47 12.29
N VAL A 252 -8.36 26.26 13.24
CA VAL A 252 -9.10 25.00 13.37
C VAL A 252 -9.98 24.78 12.14
N ALA A 253 -10.68 25.82 11.66
CA ALA A 253 -11.50 25.75 10.45
C ALA A 253 -10.65 25.43 9.20
N ALA A 254 -9.49 26.06 9.02
CA ALA A 254 -8.54 25.73 7.95
C ALA A 254 -8.07 24.27 8.02
N ALA A 255 -7.69 23.79 9.21
CA ALA A 255 -7.28 22.42 9.43
C ALA A 255 -8.39 21.43 9.07
N ALA A 256 -9.62 21.71 9.51
CA ALA A 256 -10.80 20.91 9.21
C ALA A 256 -11.10 20.91 7.72
N ALA A 257 -10.95 22.06 7.06
CA ALA A 257 -11.17 22.18 5.64
C ALA A 257 -10.20 21.32 4.81
N GLN A 258 -8.91 21.37 5.14
CA GLN A 258 -7.88 20.59 4.45
C GLN A 258 -7.96 19.09 4.74
N SER A 259 -8.55 18.69 5.87
CA SER A 259 -8.65 17.29 6.30
C SER A 259 -9.99 16.62 5.98
N TYR A 260 -10.95 17.35 5.42
CA TYR A 260 -12.33 16.89 5.24
C TYR A 260 -12.97 16.47 6.58
N SER A 261 -12.78 17.29 7.61
CA SER A 261 -13.32 17.03 8.95
C SER A 261 -14.48 17.96 9.27
N ALA A 262 -15.54 17.42 9.88
CA ALA A 262 -16.67 18.17 10.41
C ALA A 262 -16.71 18.08 11.93
N VAL A 263 -16.77 19.23 12.62
CA VAL A 263 -16.74 19.29 14.09
C VAL A 263 -18.15 19.41 14.64
N HIS A 264 -18.68 18.31 15.17
CA HIS A 264 -19.92 18.29 15.94
C HIS A 264 -19.60 18.58 17.41
N ALA A 265 -20.03 19.72 17.91
CA ALA A 265 -19.76 20.15 19.28
C ALA A 265 -20.90 19.74 20.21
N LEU A 266 -20.56 19.03 21.29
CA LEU A 266 -21.48 18.52 22.29
C LEU A 266 -21.30 19.34 23.56
N ASP A 267 -22.25 20.24 23.82
CA ASP A 267 -22.29 21.05 25.03
C ASP A 267 -22.79 20.20 26.23
N ILE A 268 -21.87 19.90 27.15
CA ILE A 268 -22.15 19.09 28.33
C ILE A 268 -22.35 19.91 29.62
N ASN A 269 -22.55 21.23 29.52
CA ASN A 269 -22.84 22.04 30.71
C ASN A 269 -24.12 21.54 31.41
N ARG A 270 -24.04 21.33 32.73
CA ARG A 270 -25.23 21.06 33.55
C ARG A 270 -26.03 22.35 33.70
N ARG A 271 -27.27 22.32 33.21
CA ARG A 271 -28.25 23.37 33.41
C ARG A 271 -29.34 22.78 34.28
N GLU A 272 -29.10 22.73 35.59
CA GLU A 272 -30.14 22.31 36.53
C GLU A 272 -31.20 23.41 36.59
N SER A 273 -32.46 23.02 36.38
CA SER A 273 -33.60 23.91 36.49
C SER A 273 -34.12 23.89 37.93
N ASN A 274 -33.37 24.49 38.87
CA ASN A 274 -33.97 24.79 40.17
C ASN A 274 -34.84 26.04 40.03
N ILE A 275 -36.15 25.86 40.20
CA ILE A 275 -37.17 26.91 40.08
C ILE A 275 -36.95 28.02 41.14
N GLU A 276 -36.19 27.73 42.20
CA GLU A 276 -35.75 28.69 43.23
C GLU A 276 -34.59 29.61 42.78
N GLU A 277 -33.92 29.30 41.66
CA GLU A 277 -32.72 30.02 41.19
C GLU A 277 -33.05 31.21 40.26
N ARG A 278 -34.25 31.80 40.38
CA ARG A 278 -34.60 33.10 39.76
C ARG A 278 -33.99 34.29 40.52
N THR A 279 -32.76 34.15 40.98
CA THR A 279 -31.94 35.23 41.56
C THR A 279 -31.00 35.80 40.48
N LEU A 280 -30.46 37.02 40.70
CA LEU A 280 -29.48 37.66 39.79
C LEU A 280 -28.31 36.73 39.42
N LEU A 281 -27.90 35.87 40.36
CA LEU A 281 -26.84 34.87 40.19
C LEU A 281 -27.20 33.77 39.16
N GLY A 282 -28.47 33.37 39.06
CA GLY A 282 -28.94 32.37 38.09
C GLY A 282 -28.95 32.90 36.65
N GLY A 283 -29.37 34.15 36.45
CA GLY A 283 -29.32 34.82 35.14
C GLY A 283 -27.90 35.05 34.62
N GLN A 284 -26.97 35.40 35.52
CA GLN A 284 -25.55 35.56 35.19
C GLN A 284 -24.90 34.22 34.81
N ARG A 285 -25.25 33.11 35.49
CA ARG A 285 -24.77 31.76 35.15
C ARG A 285 -25.22 31.30 33.76
N PHE A 286 -26.47 31.58 33.39
CA PHE A 286 -27.00 31.22 32.07
C PHE A 286 -26.22 31.93 30.95
N THR A 287 -26.05 33.24 31.08
CA THR A 287 -25.29 34.08 30.14
C THR A 287 -23.83 33.63 30.04
N ALA A 288 -23.22 33.25 31.17
CA ALA A 288 -21.85 32.73 31.20
C ALA A 288 -21.68 31.40 30.45
N ILE A 289 -22.68 30.52 30.49
CA ILE A 289 -22.66 29.27 29.71
C ILE A 289 -22.82 29.59 28.22
N GLU A 290 -23.76 30.47 27.84
CA GLU A 290 -23.97 30.84 26.43
C GLU A 290 -22.72 31.48 25.80
N ASN A 291 -22.08 32.40 26.51
CA ASN A 291 -20.83 33.03 26.06
C ASN A 291 -19.71 32.02 25.80
N ARG A 292 -19.60 30.98 26.63
CA ARG A 292 -18.58 29.92 26.47
C ARG A 292 -18.93 28.88 25.40
N VAL A 293 -20.22 28.65 25.16
CA VAL A 293 -20.69 27.70 24.14
C VAL A 293 -20.67 28.33 22.74
N SER A 294 -20.82 29.64 22.63
CA SER A 294 -20.85 30.37 21.35
C SER A 294 -19.66 30.04 20.42
N PRO A 295 -18.39 30.04 20.86
CA PRO A 295 -17.25 29.66 20.02
C PRO A 295 -17.31 28.23 19.47
N LEU A 296 -17.90 27.29 20.22
CA LEU A 296 -18.14 25.93 19.74
C LEU A 296 -19.13 25.90 18.57
N GLY A 297 -20.13 26.79 18.60
CA GLY A 297 -21.07 27.00 17.50
C GLY A 297 -20.40 27.55 16.24
N THR A 298 -19.45 28.48 16.42
CA THR A 298 -18.62 28.99 15.32
C THR A 298 -17.79 27.86 14.69
N LEU A 299 -17.11 27.05 15.49
CA LEU A 299 -16.35 25.89 14.98
C LEU A 299 -17.23 24.90 14.22
N ALA A 300 -18.40 24.57 14.78
CA ALA A 300 -19.32 23.65 14.14
C ALA A 300 -19.76 24.18 12.77
N THR A 301 -20.17 25.45 12.70
CA THR A 301 -20.64 26.09 11.47
C THR A 301 -19.52 26.19 10.42
N GLU A 302 -18.33 26.62 10.83
CA GLU A 302 -17.18 26.77 9.93
C GLU A 302 -16.63 25.43 9.40
N THR A 303 -17.05 24.30 9.98
CA THR A 303 -16.55 22.96 9.60
C THR A 303 -17.61 22.03 9.02
N ASP A 304 -18.82 22.50 8.68
CA ASP A 304 -19.94 21.63 8.25
C ASP A 304 -20.44 20.66 9.35
N GLY A 305 -20.14 20.99 10.61
CA GLY A 305 -20.63 20.29 11.79
C GLY A 305 -21.91 20.89 12.36
N GLU A 306 -22.25 20.48 13.58
CA GLU A 306 -23.40 21.00 14.32
C GLU A 306 -23.08 21.19 15.81
N LEU A 307 -23.59 22.28 16.39
CA LEU A 307 -23.61 22.46 17.84
C LEU A 307 -24.87 21.82 18.43
N PHE A 308 -24.66 20.76 19.19
CA PHE A 308 -25.70 20.15 20.01
C PHE A 308 -25.74 20.85 21.37
N ALA A 309 -26.44 21.99 21.42
CA ALA A 309 -26.69 22.70 22.67
C ALA A 309 -27.46 21.79 23.66
N ARG A 310 -27.09 21.89 24.94
CA ARG A 310 -27.70 21.09 26.03
C ARG A 310 -27.66 19.59 25.71
N ALA A 311 -26.53 19.10 25.20
CA ALA A 311 -26.36 17.71 24.83
C ALA A 311 -26.40 16.79 26.05
N ALA A 312 -25.96 17.24 27.23
CA ALA A 312 -25.80 16.44 28.44
C ALA A 312 -26.98 15.49 28.76
N SER A 313 -28.23 15.92 28.56
CA SER A 313 -29.43 15.11 28.84
C SER A 313 -29.90 14.24 27.67
N ARG A 314 -29.24 14.34 26.50
CA ARG A 314 -29.67 13.78 25.20
C ARG A 314 -28.54 13.10 24.43
N LEU A 315 -27.41 12.81 25.10
CA LEU A 315 -26.18 12.39 24.43
C LEU A 315 -26.36 11.15 23.55
N ASP A 316 -27.16 10.18 23.98
CA ASP A 316 -27.43 8.97 23.19
C ASP A 316 -28.13 9.31 21.87
N THR A 317 -29.22 10.07 21.90
CA THR A 317 -29.95 10.51 20.71
C THR A 317 -29.07 11.38 19.80
N VAL A 318 -28.28 12.29 20.36
CA VAL A 318 -27.35 13.14 19.58
C VAL A 318 -26.31 12.29 18.84
N LEU A 319 -25.70 11.33 19.52
CA LEU A 319 -24.71 10.44 18.90
C LEU A 319 -25.37 9.52 17.86
N GLU A 320 -26.61 9.07 18.10
CA GLU A 320 -27.39 8.31 17.12
C GLU A 320 -27.70 9.12 15.86
N ASP A 321 -28.06 10.40 15.99
CA ASP A 321 -28.31 11.31 14.88
C ASP A 321 -27.04 11.51 14.04
N ILE A 322 -25.90 11.76 14.69
CA ILE A 322 -24.60 11.83 14.01
C ILE A 322 -24.31 10.52 13.27
N GLY A 323 -24.53 9.37 13.93
CA GLY A 323 -24.34 8.02 13.38
C GLY A 323 -25.33 7.61 12.28
N GLY A 324 -26.47 8.31 12.16
CA GLY A 324 -27.53 8.03 11.19
C GLY A 324 -27.45 8.83 9.88
N ARG A 325 -26.60 9.88 9.82
CA ARG A 325 -26.45 10.73 8.63
C ARG A 325 -25.97 9.96 7.40
N SER A 326 -26.47 10.38 6.24
CA SER A 326 -26.12 9.80 4.93
C SER A 326 -24.70 10.18 4.53
N ASP A 327 -23.98 9.25 3.90
CA ASP A 327 -22.68 9.53 3.29
C ASP A 327 -22.84 10.11 1.85
N ASP A 328 -24.07 10.30 1.36
CA ASP A 328 -24.35 10.89 0.04
C ASP A 328 -24.08 12.40 0.04
N HIS A 329 -23.07 12.84 -0.70
CA HIS A 329 -22.70 14.26 -0.87
C HIS A 329 -22.04 14.51 -2.23
N TYR A 330 -21.86 15.78 -2.59
CA TYR A 330 -21.09 16.17 -3.77
C TYR A 330 -19.80 16.85 -3.36
N ILE A 331 -18.71 16.54 -4.06
CA ILE A 331 -17.48 17.32 -4.03
C ILE A 331 -17.58 18.34 -5.18
N VAL A 332 -17.49 19.62 -4.84
CA VAL A 332 -17.47 20.73 -5.78
C VAL A 332 -16.07 21.35 -5.80
N GLY A 333 -15.46 21.41 -6.98
CA GLY A 333 -14.18 22.05 -7.19
C GLY A 333 -14.31 23.35 -7.98
N PHE A 334 -13.59 24.39 -7.58
CA PHE A 334 -13.55 25.69 -8.24
C PHE A 334 -12.17 26.33 -8.13
N GLU A 335 -11.91 27.30 -8.99
CA GLU A 335 -10.66 28.07 -8.98
C GLU A 335 -10.76 29.23 -7.96
N PRO A 336 -9.85 29.32 -6.97
CA PRO A 336 -9.76 30.44 -6.03
C PRO A 336 -9.58 31.82 -6.68
N ALA A 337 -10.07 32.88 -6.05
CA ALA A 337 -9.69 34.26 -6.40
C ALA A 337 -8.19 34.51 -6.13
N GLY A 338 -7.43 35.05 -7.09
CA GLY A 338 -6.03 35.45 -6.87
C GLY A 338 -5.07 34.25 -6.73
N GLY A 339 -4.42 33.89 -7.84
CA GLY A 339 -3.48 32.76 -7.93
C GLY A 339 -2.03 33.06 -7.55
N ASN A 340 -1.78 33.95 -6.58
CA ASN A 340 -0.43 34.17 -6.07
C ASN A 340 -0.21 33.33 -4.81
N GLY A 341 0.76 32.41 -4.86
CA GLY A 341 1.04 31.38 -3.85
C GLY A 341 1.51 31.83 -2.47
N ASP A 342 1.21 33.06 -2.03
CA ASP A 342 1.57 33.59 -0.70
C ASP A 342 0.48 33.31 0.38
N ASP A 343 -0.77 33.01 0.00
CA ASP A 343 -1.91 32.74 0.92
C ASP A 343 -2.11 31.22 1.20
N THR A 344 -1.05 30.41 1.06
CA THR A 344 -1.16 28.95 1.27
C THR A 344 -1.41 28.61 2.74
N GLY A 345 -2.67 28.35 3.09
CA GLY A 345 -3.07 27.81 4.39
C GLY A 345 -4.14 28.62 5.12
N ASP A 346 -4.46 29.83 4.67
CA ASP A 346 -5.47 30.67 5.29
C ASP A 346 -6.90 30.20 4.98
N TYR A 347 -7.80 30.39 5.94
CA TYR A 347 -9.20 30.04 5.78
C TYR A 347 -9.95 31.15 5.04
N ARG A 348 -10.45 30.82 3.84
CA ARG A 348 -11.10 31.75 2.92
C ARG A 348 -12.59 31.46 2.85
N ARG A 349 -13.41 32.46 3.17
CA ARG A 349 -14.88 32.31 3.19
C ARG A 349 -15.47 32.23 1.78
N VAL A 350 -16.50 31.41 1.65
CA VAL A 350 -17.23 31.17 0.41
C VAL A 350 -18.71 30.95 0.72
N THR A 351 -19.58 31.37 -0.19
CA THR A 351 -21.01 31.07 -0.14
C THR A 351 -21.35 30.10 -1.25
N VAL A 352 -21.99 28.98 -0.91
CA VAL A 352 -22.54 28.04 -1.89
C VAL A 352 -24.06 28.13 -1.90
N ARG A 353 -24.64 28.22 -3.09
CA ARG A 353 -26.10 28.20 -3.31
C ARG A 353 -26.44 27.14 -4.35
N VAL A 354 -27.63 26.56 -4.20
CA VAL A 354 -28.19 25.65 -5.19
C VAL A 354 -29.45 26.29 -5.76
N THR A 355 -29.53 26.42 -7.08
CA THR A 355 -30.65 27.11 -7.78
C THR A 355 -31.89 26.23 -7.93
N ARG A 356 -31.75 24.91 -7.69
CA ARG A 356 -32.85 23.94 -7.79
C ARG A 356 -33.98 24.27 -6.78
N PRO A 357 -35.23 24.44 -7.23
CA PRO A 357 -36.34 24.78 -6.35
C PRO A 357 -36.55 23.78 -5.20
N GLY A 358 -36.71 24.29 -3.98
CA GLY A 358 -36.94 23.47 -2.78
C GLY A 358 -35.70 22.71 -2.28
N ALA A 359 -34.55 22.86 -2.95
CA ALA A 359 -33.30 22.27 -2.48
C ALA A 359 -32.75 23.03 -1.28
N ARG A 360 -32.18 22.29 -0.33
CA ARG A 360 -31.42 22.83 0.80
C ARG A 360 -29.98 22.35 0.66
N VAL A 361 -29.04 23.29 0.70
CA VAL A 361 -27.61 23.00 0.68
C VAL A 361 -27.03 23.18 2.08
N ARG A 362 -26.21 22.21 2.50
CA ARG A 362 -25.39 22.30 3.69
C ARG A 362 -23.93 22.11 3.28
N THR A 363 -23.09 23.03 3.74
CA THR A 363 -21.66 23.00 3.51
C THR A 363 -20.97 23.92 4.51
N ARG A 364 -19.66 23.74 4.65
CA ARG A 364 -18.76 24.66 5.36
C ARG A 364 -18.74 26.03 4.69
N THR A 365 -18.50 27.05 5.50
CA THR A 365 -18.51 28.47 5.11
C THR A 365 -17.23 28.96 4.44
N GLY A 366 -16.27 28.07 4.19
CA GLY A 366 -14.97 28.43 3.61
C GLY A 366 -14.11 27.22 3.26
N TYR A 367 -12.95 27.51 2.70
CA TYR A 367 -11.95 26.53 2.29
C TYR A 367 -10.55 27.01 2.68
N ALA A 368 -9.59 26.09 2.66
CA ALA A 368 -8.18 26.42 2.77
C ALA A 368 -7.41 25.55 1.77
N LEU A 369 -6.50 26.17 1.03
CA LEU A 369 -5.61 25.45 0.11
C LEU A 369 -4.56 24.69 0.92
N GLY A 370 -4.20 23.49 0.45
CA GLY A 370 -3.29 22.62 1.18
C GLY A 370 -1.89 22.72 0.58
N ALA A 371 -0.94 23.31 1.31
CA ALA A 371 0.45 23.44 0.85
C ALA A 371 1.16 22.10 0.54
N ASP A 372 0.63 20.96 1.01
CA ASP A 372 1.25 19.64 0.88
C ASP A 372 0.38 18.67 0.07
N SER A 373 0.55 18.71 -1.25
CA SER A 373 0.09 17.60 -2.10
C SER A 373 0.81 16.30 -1.72
N ALA A 374 0.21 15.14 -1.99
CA ALA A 374 0.89 13.85 -1.85
C ALA A 374 2.22 13.77 -2.62
N ALA A 375 2.39 14.60 -3.67
CA ALA A 375 3.60 14.71 -4.47
C ALA A 375 4.75 15.43 -3.74
N THR A 376 4.46 16.30 -2.76
CA THR A 376 5.48 17.04 -2.00
C THR A 376 6.02 16.26 -0.79
N ARG A 377 5.35 15.17 -0.38
CA ARG A 377 5.75 14.36 0.79
C ARG A 377 6.99 13.51 0.50
N GLY A 378 7.90 13.48 1.49
CA GLY A 378 9.04 12.56 1.47
C GLY A 378 8.59 11.10 1.39
N ARG A 379 9.30 10.30 0.58
CA ARG A 379 9.00 8.87 0.29
C ARG A 379 8.61 8.06 1.53
N ARG A 380 9.40 8.12 2.61
CA ARG A 380 9.18 7.34 3.84
C ARG A 380 7.89 7.76 4.56
N GLN A 381 7.69 9.06 4.75
CA GLN A 381 6.50 9.60 5.42
C GLN A 381 5.20 9.22 4.68
N ALA A 382 5.23 9.18 3.36
CA ALA A 382 4.08 8.79 2.56
C ALA A 382 3.72 7.29 2.74
N ILE A 383 4.73 6.42 2.82
CA ILE A 383 4.55 4.98 3.09
C ILE A 383 4.03 4.75 4.51
N ASP A 384 4.61 5.40 5.52
CA ASP A 384 4.19 5.25 6.92
C ASP A 384 2.73 5.69 7.12
N ALA A 385 2.33 6.80 6.48
CA ALA A 385 0.95 7.27 6.48
C ALA A 385 0.00 6.26 5.81
N ALA A 386 0.41 5.65 4.69
CA ALA A 386 -0.38 4.63 4.01
C ALA A 386 -0.53 3.32 4.82
N LEU A 387 0.52 2.93 5.55
CA LEU A 387 0.46 1.79 6.47
C LEU A 387 -0.49 2.04 7.64
N ALA A 388 -0.52 3.27 8.17
CA ALA A 388 -1.38 3.68 9.28
C ALA A 388 -2.81 4.06 8.86
N ALA A 389 -3.10 4.13 7.55
CA ALA A 389 -4.39 4.61 7.04
C ALA A 389 -5.56 3.77 7.59
N PRO A 390 -6.74 4.34 7.88
CA PRO A 390 -7.87 3.55 8.39
C PRO A 390 -8.45 2.59 7.34
N PHE A 391 -8.25 2.92 6.06
CA PHE A 391 -8.76 2.19 4.90
C PHE A 391 -7.67 1.98 3.85
N ALA A 392 -7.90 1.00 2.98
CA ALA A 392 -7.15 0.79 1.75
C ALA A 392 -7.19 2.04 0.85
N LEU A 393 -6.01 2.51 0.43
CA LEU A 393 -5.83 3.61 -0.50
C LEU A 393 -6.01 3.11 -1.93
N GLN A 394 -6.79 3.82 -2.75
CA GLN A 394 -7.18 3.37 -4.09
C GLN A 394 -6.46 4.13 -5.22
N GLY A 395 -5.43 4.93 -4.90
CA GLY A 395 -4.69 5.73 -5.88
C GLY A 395 -3.94 4.90 -6.92
N LEU A 396 -3.53 3.67 -6.58
CA LEU A 396 -3.08 2.65 -7.52
C LEU A 396 -3.87 1.37 -7.28
N ARG A 397 -4.22 0.62 -8.32
CA ARG A 397 -4.81 -0.70 -8.12
C ARG A 397 -3.76 -1.65 -7.58
N VAL A 398 -4.10 -2.34 -6.50
CA VAL A 398 -3.28 -3.39 -5.88
C VAL A 398 -4.14 -4.63 -5.71
N ASP A 399 -3.71 -5.74 -6.32
CA ASP A 399 -4.31 -7.06 -6.19
C ASP A 399 -3.26 -7.99 -5.58
N TYR A 400 -3.59 -8.74 -4.53
CA TYR A 400 -2.62 -9.70 -3.97
C TYR A 400 -3.28 -10.88 -3.27
N THR A 401 -2.53 -11.97 -3.17
CA THR A 401 -2.91 -13.18 -2.46
C THR A 401 -1.74 -13.72 -1.64
N THR A 402 -2.04 -14.70 -0.78
CA THR A 402 -1.04 -15.41 0.02
C THR A 402 -1.18 -16.92 -0.21
N TYR A 403 -0.06 -17.63 -0.15
CA TYR A 403 0.00 -19.09 -0.14
C TYR A 403 0.66 -19.56 1.14
N VAL A 404 -0.03 -20.39 1.92
CA VAL A 404 0.51 -21.01 3.13
C VAL A 404 1.08 -22.37 2.76
N LEU A 405 2.39 -22.51 2.97
CA LEU A 405 3.18 -23.70 2.70
C LEU A 405 3.69 -24.29 4.01
N ARG A 406 4.11 -25.56 3.97
CA ARG A 406 4.87 -26.16 5.05
C ARG A 406 6.21 -25.44 5.17
N GLY A 407 6.53 -24.93 6.37
CA GLY A 407 7.85 -24.38 6.67
C GLY A 407 8.84 -25.46 7.11
N GLU A 408 10.11 -25.10 7.34
CA GLU A 408 11.15 -26.03 7.76
C GLU A 408 10.85 -26.69 9.11
N THR A 409 10.11 -26.00 9.98
CA THR A 409 9.59 -26.54 11.24
C THR A 409 8.07 -26.45 11.29
N PRO A 410 7.37 -27.36 11.99
CA PRO A 410 5.92 -27.29 12.15
C PRO A 410 5.46 -25.97 12.79
N VAL A 411 6.31 -25.32 13.60
CA VAL A 411 5.94 -24.14 14.39
C VAL A 411 5.96 -22.84 13.56
N GLN A 412 6.57 -22.86 12.37
CA GLN A 412 6.72 -21.68 11.51
C GLN A 412 6.44 -22.02 10.03
N PRO A 413 5.16 -22.12 9.63
CA PRO A 413 4.78 -22.22 8.23
C PRO A 413 5.34 -21.07 7.38
N THR A 414 5.71 -21.38 6.13
CA THR A 414 6.15 -20.38 5.15
C THR A 414 4.93 -19.80 4.43
N VAL A 415 4.87 -18.48 4.33
CA VAL A 415 3.84 -17.74 3.60
C VAL A 415 4.47 -17.06 2.39
N VAL A 416 3.94 -17.33 1.20
CA VAL A 416 4.29 -16.60 -0.02
C VAL A 416 3.28 -15.48 -0.24
N LEU A 417 3.73 -14.24 -0.20
CA LEU A 417 2.96 -13.09 -0.71
C LEU A 417 3.18 -13.00 -2.21
N SER A 418 2.10 -12.95 -2.99
CA SER A 418 2.14 -12.60 -4.42
C SER A 418 1.24 -11.39 -4.65
N LEU A 419 1.80 -10.33 -5.22
CA LEU A 419 1.15 -9.03 -5.40
C LEU A 419 1.34 -8.54 -6.84
N GLU A 420 0.30 -7.91 -7.37
CA GLU A 420 0.28 -7.21 -8.64
C GLU A 420 -0.22 -5.78 -8.41
N ALA A 421 0.41 -4.81 -9.09
CA ALA A 421 -0.01 -3.42 -9.08
C ALA A 421 -0.08 -2.86 -10.50
N GLU A 422 -1.05 -1.96 -10.73
CA GLU A 422 -1.06 -1.14 -11.95
C GLU A 422 -0.05 0.00 -11.79
N LEU A 423 1.00 -0.03 -12.60
CA LEU A 423 2.13 0.89 -12.51
C LEU A 423 2.31 1.66 -13.83
N PRO A 424 2.81 2.91 -13.77
CA PRO A 424 3.14 3.66 -14.97
C PRO A 424 4.24 2.96 -15.78
N ILE A 425 4.25 3.22 -17.09
CA ILE A 425 5.28 2.65 -17.98
C ILE A 425 6.61 3.34 -17.77
N ALA A 426 7.68 2.54 -17.70
CA ALA A 426 9.03 3.04 -17.60
C ALA A 426 9.37 3.91 -18.83
N ALA A 427 9.67 5.19 -18.62
CA ALA A 427 10.22 6.03 -19.68
C ALA A 427 11.59 5.48 -20.11
N ALA A 428 11.85 5.43 -21.42
CA ALA A 428 13.00 4.76 -22.05
C ALA A 428 14.40 5.21 -21.57
N ARG A 429 14.51 6.24 -20.73
CA ARG A 429 15.76 6.78 -20.18
C ARG A 429 15.85 6.81 -18.64
N ALA A 430 14.80 6.43 -17.90
CA ALA A 430 14.68 6.77 -16.48
C ALA A 430 14.59 5.60 -15.49
N GLY A 431 14.44 4.35 -15.93
CA GLY A 431 14.52 3.15 -15.07
C GLY A 431 14.01 3.35 -13.64
N GLY A 432 12.69 3.58 -13.50
CA GLY A 432 12.06 3.79 -12.19
C GLY A 432 11.62 2.47 -11.57
N ALA A 433 11.43 2.46 -10.25
CA ALA A 433 10.79 1.37 -9.53
C ALA A 433 9.77 1.92 -8.53
N ALA A 434 8.65 1.22 -8.36
CA ALA A 434 7.70 1.53 -7.31
C ALA A 434 8.17 0.90 -5.99
N ASP A 435 7.93 1.57 -4.87
CA ASP A 435 8.09 0.97 -3.54
C ASP A 435 7.00 -0.06 -3.30
N VAL A 436 7.35 -1.15 -2.62
CA VAL A 436 6.38 -2.06 -2.03
C VAL A 436 6.75 -2.35 -0.58
N VAL A 437 5.78 -2.19 0.32
CA VAL A 437 5.96 -2.45 1.76
C VAL A 437 4.75 -3.22 2.28
N PHE A 438 4.99 -4.23 3.12
CA PHE A 438 3.91 -4.96 3.76
C PHE A 438 4.13 -5.11 5.26
N VAL A 439 3.03 -5.19 6.01
CA VAL A 439 3.01 -5.50 7.45
C VAL A 439 1.91 -6.51 7.71
N VAL A 440 2.26 -7.59 8.43
CA VAL A 440 1.36 -8.65 8.89
C VAL A 440 1.13 -8.46 10.38
N ARG A 441 -0.13 -8.38 10.79
CA ARG A 441 -0.55 -8.22 12.18
C ARG A 441 -1.43 -9.37 12.62
N ASP A 442 -1.23 -9.85 13.84
CA ASP A 442 -2.20 -10.76 14.45
C ASP A 442 -3.56 -10.08 14.55
N ALA A 443 -4.62 -10.74 14.07
CA ALA A 443 -5.94 -10.14 13.95
C ALA A 443 -6.62 -9.87 15.30
N ARG A 444 -6.14 -10.48 16.40
CA ARG A 444 -6.66 -10.27 17.75
C ARG A 444 -5.84 -9.23 18.51
N SER A 445 -4.52 -9.41 18.57
CA SER A 445 -3.62 -8.55 19.35
C SER A 445 -3.17 -7.30 18.59
N GLY A 446 -3.31 -7.26 17.26
CA GLY A 446 -2.85 -6.18 16.39
C GLY A 446 -1.32 -6.00 16.34
N GLN A 447 -0.56 -6.87 17.02
CA GLN A 447 0.90 -6.84 17.03
C GLN A 447 1.42 -7.25 15.65
N ALA A 448 2.46 -6.56 15.18
CA ALA A 448 3.13 -6.93 13.94
C ALA A 448 3.94 -8.21 14.18
N VAL A 449 3.75 -9.21 13.31
CA VAL A 449 4.45 -10.50 13.37
C VAL A 449 5.42 -10.70 12.22
N ALA A 450 5.21 -10.02 11.10
CA ALA A 450 6.12 -9.98 9.96
C ALA A 450 5.97 -8.66 9.21
N SER A 451 7.02 -8.22 8.53
CA SER A 451 7.01 -7.06 7.66
C SER A 451 8.15 -7.15 6.65
N GLY A 452 8.03 -6.46 5.52
CA GLY A 452 9.09 -6.36 4.54
C GLY A 452 8.92 -5.14 3.65
N SER A 453 10.01 -4.72 3.02
CA SER A 453 10.05 -3.62 2.07
C SER A 453 10.97 -3.98 0.91
N ASP A 454 10.55 -3.65 -0.31
CA ASP A 454 11.29 -3.90 -1.54
C ASP A 454 10.84 -2.90 -2.62
N VAL A 455 11.25 -3.14 -3.86
CA VAL A 455 10.85 -2.36 -5.03
C VAL A 455 10.28 -3.25 -6.15
N ILE A 456 9.32 -2.70 -6.89
CA ILE A 456 8.75 -3.30 -8.11
C ILE A 456 9.30 -2.53 -9.31
N PRO A 457 10.05 -3.17 -10.22
CA PRO A 457 10.48 -2.53 -11.46
C PRO A 457 9.26 -2.02 -12.24
N LEU A 458 9.33 -0.79 -12.76
CA LEU A 458 8.26 -0.29 -13.61
C LEU A 458 8.17 -1.11 -14.91
N PRO A 459 6.95 -1.44 -15.37
CA PRO A 459 6.73 -2.20 -16.59
C PRO A 459 7.23 -1.45 -17.83
N ALA A 460 7.85 -2.16 -18.77
CA ALA A 460 8.36 -1.58 -20.02
C ALA A 460 7.27 -1.34 -21.07
N ASN A 461 6.17 -2.09 -21.01
CA ASN A 461 5.07 -2.04 -21.97
C ASN A 461 3.72 -1.94 -21.24
N PRO A 462 2.74 -1.21 -21.81
CA PRO A 462 1.36 -1.21 -21.33
C PRO A 462 0.75 -2.61 -21.32
N ALA A 463 -0.10 -2.87 -20.34
CA ALA A 463 -0.96 -4.03 -20.36
C ALA A 463 -1.98 -3.89 -21.52
N PRO A 464 -2.40 -4.98 -22.18
CA PRO A 464 -3.37 -4.92 -23.27
C PRO A 464 -4.63 -4.12 -22.89
N GLY A 465 -4.96 -3.11 -23.70
CA GLY A 465 -6.14 -2.25 -23.49
C GLY A 465 -6.01 -1.21 -22.36
N ARG A 466 -4.82 -0.98 -21.80
CA ARG A 466 -4.61 0.00 -20.72
C ARG A 466 -3.43 0.95 -21.00
N GLY A 467 -3.46 2.14 -20.42
CA GLY A 467 -2.34 3.10 -20.46
C GLY A 467 -1.22 2.80 -19.45
N ALA A 468 -1.49 1.95 -18.46
CA ALA A 468 -0.55 1.50 -17.44
C ALA A 468 -0.14 0.03 -17.67
N GLY A 469 1.00 -0.37 -17.11
CA GLY A 469 1.49 -1.74 -17.15
C GLY A 469 1.24 -2.46 -15.82
N ARG A 470 1.58 -3.74 -15.77
CA ARG A 470 1.45 -4.57 -14.57
C ARG A 470 2.84 -4.79 -13.95
N GLY A 471 3.01 -4.36 -12.71
CA GLY A 471 4.16 -4.73 -11.88
C GLY A 471 3.80 -5.91 -10.98
N SER A 472 4.75 -6.83 -10.78
CA SER A 472 4.58 -8.00 -9.93
C SER A 472 5.61 -8.02 -8.81
N TYR A 473 5.19 -8.38 -7.60
CA TYR A 473 6.05 -8.55 -6.44
C TYR A 473 5.75 -9.88 -5.76
N ARG A 474 6.79 -10.62 -5.38
CA ARG A 474 6.67 -11.88 -4.67
C ARG A 474 7.74 -11.98 -3.58
N VAL A 475 7.35 -12.40 -2.40
CA VAL A 475 8.25 -12.57 -1.25
C VAL A 475 7.74 -13.69 -0.36
N GLN A 476 8.66 -14.32 0.36
CA GLN A 476 8.35 -15.36 1.34
C GLN A 476 8.70 -14.85 2.73
N PHE A 477 7.88 -15.20 3.72
CA PHE A 477 8.15 -14.93 5.14
C PHE A 477 7.53 -16.04 6.00
N GLU A 478 7.92 -16.11 7.27
CA GLU A 478 7.37 -17.08 8.21
C GLU A 478 6.45 -16.40 9.22
N ALA A 479 5.39 -17.08 9.62
CA ALA A 479 4.50 -16.64 10.69
C ALA A 479 3.91 -17.84 11.42
N PRO A 480 3.71 -17.76 12.74
CA PRO A 480 3.15 -18.88 13.50
C PRO A 480 1.68 -19.13 13.11
N PRO A 481 1.07 -20.23 13.60
CA PRO A 481 -0.36 -20.44 13.46
C PRO A 481 -1.20 -19.33 14.09
N GLY A 482 -2.24 -18.88 13.38
CA GLY A 482 -3.09 -17.79 13.81
C GLY A 482 -3.91 -17.17 12.67
N VAL A 483 -4.70 -16.17 13.02
CA VAL A 483 -5.45 -15.38 12.04
C VAL A 483 -4.82 -14.00 11.93
N TYR A 484 -4.53 -13.58 10.71
CA TYR A 484 -3.73 -12.39 10.44
C TYR A 484 -4.49 -11.39 9.57
N LEU A 485 -4.21 -10.12 9.79
CA LEU A 485 -4.52 -9.04 8.88
C LEU A 485 -3.19 -8.50 8.32
N MET A 486 -3.02 -8.61 7.02
CA MET A 486 -1.89 -8.06 6.31
C MET A 486 -2.31 -6.84 5.52
N ARG A 487 -1.48 -5.80 5.52
CA ARG A 487 -1.57 -4.67 4.61
C ARG A 487 -0.37 -4.66 3.70
N ALA A 488 -0.60 -4.48 2.40
CA ALA A 488 0.43 -4.18 1.42
C ALA A 488 0.22 -2.78 0.85
N VAL A 489 1.30 -2.02 0.72
CA VAL A 489 1.34 -0.65 0.19
C VAL A 489 2.27 -0.64 -1.02
N VAL A 490 1.83 -0.03 -2.11
CA VAL A 490 2.63 0.24 -3.30
C VAL A 490 2.64 1.73 -3.56
N ARG A 491 3.82 2.32 -3.74
CA ARG A 491 3.99 3.73 -4.10
C ARG A 491 4.80 3.85 -5.38
N GLU A 492 4.25 4.44 -6.42
CA GLU A 492 5.00 4.70 -7.65
C GLU A 492 5.86 5.98 -7.55
N PRO A 493 6.90 6.15 -8.40
CA PRO A 493 7.83 7.28 -8.31
C PRO A 493 7.18 8.68 -8.29
N GLY A 494 6.09 8.87 -9.05
CA GLY A 494 5.30 10.10 -9.10
C GLY A 494 4.47 10.38 -7.83
N GLY A 495 4.51 9.49 -6.83
CA GLY A 495 3.90 9.69 -5.53
C GLY A 495 2.48 9.17 -5.38
N GLN A 496 1.89 8.57 -6.43
CA GLN A 496 0.63 7.85 -6.25
C GLN A 496 0.82 6.60 -5.38
N ILE A 497 -0.17 6.31 -4.55
CA ILE A 497 -0.12 5.19 -3.60
C ILE A 497 -1.40 4.36 -3.70
N GLY A 498 -1.22 3.05 -3.75
CA GLY A 498 -2.28 2.06 -3.52
C GLY A 498 -1.96 1.25 -2.29
N SER A 499 -2.97 0.87 -1.52
CA SER A 499 -2.82 -0.13 -0.47
C SER A 499 -4.02 -1.05 -0.43
N ALA A 500 -3.81 -2.31 -0.09
CA ALA A 500 -4.86 -3.31 0.04
C ALA A 500 -4.65 -4.11 1.34
N ASP A 501 -5.75 -4.61 1.89
CA ASP A 501 -5.78 -5.41 3.12
C ASP A 501 -6.21 -6.85 2.80
N ARG A 502 -5.62 -7.81 3.50
CA ARG A 502 -5.92 -9.24 3.38
C ARG A 502 -6.04 -9.87 4.75
N ARG A 503 -7.15 -10.56 4.98
CA ARG A 503 -7.29 -11.48 6.10
C ARG A 503 -6.95 -12.88 5.64
N PHE A 504 -6.02 -13.54 6.32
CA PHE A 504 -5.69 -14.93 6.04
C PHE A 504 -5.44 -15.69 7.35
N GLU A 505 -5.52 -17.01 7.28
CA GLU A 505 -5.36 -17.89 8.42
C GLU A 505 -4.23 -18.89 8.15
N ILE A 506 -3.35 -19.03 9.13
CA ILE A 506 -2.35 -20.08 9.19
C ILE A 506 -2.86 -21.12 10.19
N PRO A 507 -3.20 -22.34 9.74
CA PRO A 507 -3.74 -23.37 10.61
C PRO A 507 -2.70 -23.84 11.64
N SER A 508 -3.17 -24.33 12.79
CA SER A 508 -2.31 -24.99 13.77
C SER A 508 -1.73 -26.28 13.21
N THR A 509 -0.44 -26.49 13.43
CA THR A 509 0.29 -27.72 13.05
C THR A 509 0.41 -28.70 14.23
N THR A 510 0.03 -28.29 15.44
CA THR A 510 0.02 -29.12 16.64
C THR A 510 -1.31 -29.85 16.78
N ALA A 511 -1.42 -31.03 16.15
CA ALA A 511 -2.13 -32.23 16.63
C ALA A 511 -2.24 -33.24 15.47
N SER A 512 -1.65 -34.42 15.64
CA SER A 512 -2.10 -35.79 15.25
C SER A 512 -3.02 -36.05 14.04
N ALA A 513 -3.15 -35.15 13.07
CA ALA A 513 -4.06 -35.24 11.94
C ALA A 513 -3.40 -34.72 10.67
N VAL A 514 -3.78 -35.29 9.52
CA VAL A 514 -3.35 -34.82 8.19
C VAL A 514 -3.79 -33.38 7.98
N SER A 515 -2.87 -32.54 7.55
CA SER A 515 -3.17 -31.19 7.07
C SER A 515 -2.67 -31.05 5.62
N ALA A 516 -3.02 -29.93 4.99
CA ALA A 516 -2.62 -29.61 3.63
C ALA A 516 -2.18 -28.15 3.50
N GLY A 517 -1.22 -27.92 2.61
CA GLY A 517 -0.84 -26.58 2.16
C GLY A 517 -1.91 -26.00 1.24
N ASP A 518 -1.68 -24.76 0.81
CA ASP A 518 -2.53 -24.17 -0.21
C ASP A 518 -2.38 -24.85 -1.59
N ILE A 519 -3.42 -24.76 -2.42
CA ILE A 519 -3.41 -25.33 -3.77
C ILE A 519 -2.57 -24.46 -4.69
N HIS A 520 -1.67 -25.07 -5.45
CA HIS A 520 -0.92 -24.40 -6.49
C HIS A 520 -1.57 -24.72 -7.85
N LEU A 521 -2.02 -23.68 -8.54
CA LEU A 521 -2.70 -23.78 -9.84
C LEU A 521 -1.85 -23.10 -10.90
N GLY A 522 -1.61 -23.78 -12.03
CA GLY A 522 -0.92 -23.22 -13.18
C GLY A 522 0.26 -24.07 -13.66
N PRO A 523 0.92 -23.63 -14.74
CA PRO A 523 2.11 -24.29 -15.26
C PRO A 523 3.30 -24.14 -14.30
N SER A 524 4.25 -25.08 -14.36
CA SER A 524 5.48 -25.08 -13.55
C SER A 524 6.34 -23.82 -13.65
N THR A 525 6.13 -22.99 -14.68
CA THR A 525 6.88 -21.76 -14.96
C THR A 525 6.38 -20.49 -14.26
N ASP A 526 5.12 -20.45 -13.80
CA ASP A 526 4.57 -19.32 -13.02
C ASP A 526 4.08 -19.80 -11.65
N LEU A 527 5.04 -20.10 -10.78
CA LEU A 527 4.77 -20.60 -9.44
C LEU A 527 4.17 -19.47 -8.59
N PHE A 528 2.95 -19.65 -8.07
CA PHE A 528 2.24 -18.71 -7.18
C PHE A 528 1.77 -17.39 -7.84
N PRO A 529 0.88 -17.43 -8.85
CA PRO A 529 0.33 -16.21 -9.43
C PRO A 529 -0.58 -15.46 -8.43
N VAL A 530 -0.83 -14.16 -8.64
CA VAL A 530 -1.90 -13.47 -7.87
C VAL A 530 -3.25 -14.11 -8.16
N ARG A 531 -3.48 -14.45 -9.43
CA ARG A 531 -4.64 -15.20 -9.90
C ARG A 531 -4.18 -16.15 -11.00
N ALA A 532 -4.45 -17.43 -10.84
CA ALA A 532 -4.09 -18.41 -11.85
C ALA A 532 -4.90 -18.19 -13.13
N THR A 533 -4.26 -18.35 -14.27
CA THR A 533 -4.90 -18.34 -15.59
C THR A 533 -4.70 -19.71 -16.22
N ALA A 534 -5.79 -20.36 -16.61
CA ALA A 534 -5.78 -21.58 -17.38
C ALA A 534 -6.34 -21.32 -18.77
N TYR A 535 -5.79 -22.01 -19.77
CA TYR A 535 -6.23 -21.91 -21.16
C TYR A 535 -7.00 -23.18 -21.48
N ALA A 536 -8.17 -23.02 -22.12
CA ALA A 536 -9.10 -24.13 -22.34
C ALA A 536 -8.43 -25.31 -23.08
N GLU A 537 -7.55 -25.02 -24.05
CA GLU A 537 -6.83 -26.04 -24.84
C GLU A 537 -5.65 -26.69 -24.09
N ASP A 538 -5.13 -26.04 -23.04
CA ASP A 538 -3.96 -26.54 -22.29
C ASP A 538 -4.34 -27.32 -21.03
N GLY A 539 -5.61 -27.23 -20.61
CA GLY A 539 -6.07 -27.78 -19.33
C GLY A 539 -5.61 -26.98 -18.11
N LEU A 540 -5.93 -27.51 -16.92
CA LEU A 540 -5.51 -26.97 -15.63
C LEU A 540 -4.62 -27.99 -14.91
N SER A 541 -3.35 -27.64 -14.73
CA SER A 541 -2.42 -28.40 -13.89
C SER A 541 -2.32 -27.79 -12.50
N GLY A 542 -2.04 -28.62 -11.50
CA GLY A 542 -1.77 -28.14 -10.16
C GLY A 542 -1.21 -29.17 -9.20
N VAL A 543 -0.84 -28.69 -8.01
CA VAL A 543 -0.21 -29.50 -6.97
C VAL A 543 -0.78 -29.10 -5.60
N VAL A 544 -0.96 -30.08 -4.73
CA VAL A 544 -1.23 -29.88 -3.31
C VAL A 544 -0.29 -30.76 -2.48
N GLU A 545 0.25 -30.19 -1.41
CA GLU A 545 1.08 -30.91 -0.45
C GLU A 545 0.27 -31.24 0.81
N LEU A 546 0.28 -32.52 1.20
CA LEU A 546 -0.26 -33.04 2.45
C LEU A 546 0.89 -33.28 3.43
N TYR A 547 0.67 -33.01 4.71
CA TYR A 547 1.65 -33.28 5.76
C TYR A 547 0.98 -33.77 7.04
N GLY A 548 1.66 -34.63 7.79
CA GLY A 548 1.11 -35.34 8.95
C GLY A 548 1.90 -36.61 9.25
N ALA A 549 1.44 -37.44 10.20
CA ALA A 549 2.07 -38.75 10.40
C ALA A 549 1.82 -39.64 9.16
N PRO A 550 2.78 -40.49 8.74
CA PRO A 550 2.63 -41.33 7.54
C PRO A 550 1.33 -42.13 7.50
N ALA A 551 0.98 -42.80 8.61
CA ALA A 551 -0.26 -43.58 8.72
C ALA A 551 -1.54 -42.73 8.57
N ASP A 552 -1.49 -41.47 9.01
CA ASP A 552 -2.61 -40.55 8.87
C ASP A 552 -2.73 -40.11 7.41
N ILE A 553 -1.60 -39.82 6.74
CA ILE A 553 -1.55 -39.44 5.32
C ILE A 553 -2.05 -40.58 4.44
N ASP A 554 -1.70 -41.83 4.76
CA ASP A 554 -2.19 -43.02 4.07
C ASP A 554 -3.71 -43.17 4.14
N ALA A 555 -4.32 -42.75 5.26
CA ALA A 555 -5.77 -42.80 5.46
C ALA A 555 -6.52 -41.58 4.87
N ALA A 556 -5.80 -40.58 4.35
CA ALA A 556 -6.41 -39.37 3.80
C ALA A 556 -6.79 -39.53 2.32
N SER A 557 -7.90 -38.90 1.94
CA SER A 557 -8.32 -38.75 0.55
C SER A 557 -8.49 -37.28 0.17
N VAL A 558 -8.06 -36.94 -1.05
CA VAL A 558 -8.11 -35.60 -1.63
C VAL A 558 -9.14 -35.61 -2.74
N ARG A 559 -10.03 -34.63 -2.74
CA ARG A 559 -10.96 -34.37 -3.83
C ARG A 559 -10.73 -32.95 -4.34
N LEU A 560 -10.42 -32.82 -5.63
CA LEU A 560 -10.41 -31.55 -6.33
C LEU A 560 -11.78 -31.37 -7.01
N SER A 561 -12.34 -30.18 -6.92
CA SER A 561 -13.53 -29.80 -7.69
C SER A 561 -13.34 -28.43 -8.33
N LEU A 562 -13.89 -28.25 -9.52
CA LEU A 562 -13.87 -27.00 -10.27
C LEU A 562 -15.31 -26.54 -10.49
N ALA A 563 -15.63 -25.31 -10.11
CA ALA A 563 -16.95 -24.72 -10.26
C ALA A 563 -16.88 -23.29 -10.82
N PRO A 564 -17.86 -22.84 -11.63
CA PRO A 564 -17.99 -21.43 -11.99
C PRO A 564 -18.12 -20.56 -10.73
N ALA A 565 -17.48 -19.39 -10.72
CA ALA A 565 -17.51 -18.51 -9.57
C ALA A 565 -18.95 -18.03 -9.27
N GLY A 566 -19.46 -18.36 -8.07
CA GLY A 566 -20.83 -18.03 -7.65
C GLY A 566 -21.87 -19.12 -7.92
N ALA A 567 -21.50 -20.20 -8.62
CA ALA A 567 -22.33 -21.41 -8.75
C ALA A 567 -22.02 -22.39 -7.61
N GLY A 568 -23.04 -23.13 -7.15
CA GLY A 568 -22.88 -24.14 -6.09
C GLY A 568 -22.42 -25.51 -6.58
N ASP A 569 -22.63 -25.82 -7.86
CA ASP A 569 -22.35 -27.14 -8.43
C ASP A 569 -21.02 -27.15 -9.20
N ALA A 570 -20.18 -28.12 -8.87
CA ALA A 570 -18.94 -28.37 -9.58
C ALA A 570 -19.21 -28.94 -10.98
N VAL A 571 -18.54 -28.38 -11.98
CA VAL A 571 -18.59 -28.82 -13.39
C VAL A 571 -17.54 -29.87 -13.71
N SER A 572 -16.51 -30.03 -12.86
CA SER A 572 -15.52 -31.11 -12.96
C SER A 572 -14.99 -31.52 -11.59
N ARG A 573 -14.61 -32.79 -11.42
CA ARG A 573 -14.13 -33.36 -10.14
C ARG A 573 -13.05 -34.43 -10.37
N LEU A 574 -11.99 -34.40 -9.57
CA LEU A 574 -10.96 -35.46 -9.46
C LEU A 574 -10.89 -35.97 -8.02
N ARG A 575 -10.50 -37.23 -7.82
CA ARG A 575 -10.28 -37.84 -6.49
C ARG A 575 -8.86 -38.41 -6.40
N THR A 576 -8.40 -38.81 -5.21
CA THR A 576 -7.03 -39.33 -4.98
C THR A 576 -6.55 -40.33 -6.03
N GLY A 577 -7.42 -41.25 -6.50
CA GLY A 577 -7.06 -42.24 -7.51
C GLY A 577 -6.73 -41.67 -8.91
N ASP A 578 -7.12 -40.43 -9.16
CA ASP A 578 -6.86 -39.68 -10.40
C ASP A 578 -5.68 -38.70 -10.25
N LEU A 579 -5.01 -38.68 -9.09
CA LEU A 579 -3.88 -37.80 -8.78
C LEU A 579 -2.57 -38.57 -8.89
N ASP A 580 -1.53 -37.96 -9.45
CA ASP A 580 -0.16 -38.48 -9.37
C ASP A 580 0.40 -38.14 -7.97
N VAL A 581 0.52 -39.15 -7.11
CA VAL A 581 0.97 -39.00 -5.72
C VAL A 581 2.42 -39.43 -5.60
N VAL A 582 3.28 -38.49 -5.19
CA VAL A 582 4.71 -38.73 -5.01
C VAL A 582 5.09 -38.46 -3.56
N ASP A 583 5.83 -39.40 -2.95
CA ASP A 583 6.50 -39.16 -1.68
C ASP A 583 7.62 -38.13 -1.90
N ALA A 584 7.51 -36.96 -1.27
CA ALA A 584 8.59 -35.99 -1.29
C ALA A 584 9.73 -36.53 -0.41
N GLY A 585 10.86 -36.93 -1.01
CA GLY A 585 11.96 -37.69 -0.40
C GLY A 585 12.77 -37.01 0.72
N ARG A 586 12.11 -36.47 1.75
CA ARG A 586 12.69 -36.14 3.06
C ARG A 586 11.81 -36.84 4.09
N GLY A 587 12.39 -37.68 4.95
CA GLY A 587 11.71 -38.69 5.78
C GLY A 587 10.71 -38.21 6.85
N ASP A 588 9.80 -37.27 6.51
CA ASP A 588 9.17 -36.36 7.47
C ASP A 588 7.62 -36.29 7.31
N GLY A 589 6.98 -37.33 6.78
CA GLY A 589 5.52 -37.40 6.68
C GLY A 589 4.92 -36.27 5.81
N SER A 590 5.27 -36.24 4.52
CA SER A 590 4.64 -35.39 3.50
C SER A 590 4.36 -36.18 2.21
N ARG A 591 3.26 -35.87 1.54
CA ARG A 591 2.91 -36.38 0.21
C ARG A 591 2.45 -35.26 -0.70
N VAL A 592 2.90 -35.32 -1.95
CA VAL A 592 2.52 -34.35 -2.97
C VAL A 592 1.54 -35.01 -3.92
N ALA A 593 0.34 -34.46 -4.05
CA ALA A 593 -0.64 -34.89 -5.04
C ALA A 593 -0.68 -33.88 -6.20
N ARG A 594 -0.39 -34.36 -7.42
CA ARG A 594 -0.43 -33.59 -8.66
C ARG A 594 -1.66 -33.94 -9.47
N PHE A 595 -2.17 -32.99 -10.23
CA PHE A 595 -3.31 -33.23 -11.12
C PHE A 595 -3.17 -32.48 -12.43
N GLU A 596 -3.82 -33.04 -13.44
CA GLU A 596 -4.12 -32.41 -14.72
C GLU A 596 -5.63 -32.56 -14.97
N LEU A 597 -6.30 -31.43 -15.16
CA LEU A 597 -7.74 -31.36 -15.36
C LEU A 597 -8.02 -30.82 -16.76
N PRO A 598 -8.60 -31.62 -17.68
CA PRO A 598 -9.05 -31.14 -18.97
C PRO A 598 -10.12 -30.05 -18.79
N LEU A 599 -10.03 -28.99 -19.59
CA LEU A 599 -10.98 -27.87 -19.58
C LEU A 599 -11.87 -27.82 -20.83
N ASP A 600 -11.85 -28.90 -21.63
CA ASP A 600 -12.60 -29.00 -22.88
C ASP A 600 -14.10 -28.74 -22.68
N GLY A 601 -14.65 -27.83 -23.48
CA GLY A 601 -16.08 -27.48 -23.43
C GLY A 601 -16.48 -26.55 -22.27
N LEU A 602 -15.55 -26.14 -21.39
CA LEU A 602 -15.85 -25.13 -20.38
C LEU A 602 -15.81 -23.72 -20.96
N PRO A 603 -16.81 -22.86 -20.69
CA PRO A 603 -16.80 -21.48 -21.17
C PRO A 603 -15.72 -20.66 -20.46
N ALA A 604 -15.13 -19.71 -21.18
CA ALA A 604 -14.21 -18.74 -20.60
C ALA A 604 -14.92 -17.93 -19.49
N GLY A 605 -14.22 -17.67 -18.40
CA GLY A 605 -14.79 -16.99 -17.25
C GLY A 605 -14.04 -17.25 -15.94
N ARG A 606 -14.66 -16.84 -14.84
CA ARG A 606 -14.12 -17.02 -13.48
C ARG A 606 -14.58 -18.34 -12.90
N TYR A 607 -13.62 -19.08 -12.34
CA TYR A 607 -13.85 -20.36 -11.68
C TYR A 607 -13.21 -20.37 -10.30
N VAL A 608 -13.63 -21.33 -9.48
CA VAL A 608 -13.03 -21.67 -8.19
C VAL A 608 -12.66 -23.15 -8.23
N ALA A 609 -11.39 -23.44 -8.00
CA ALA A 609 -10.91 -24.76 -7.66
C ALA A 609 -10.96 -24.93 -6.15
N GLU A 610 -11.57 -26.02 -5.69
CA GLU A 610 -11.69 -26.39 -4.29
C GLU A 610 -11.05 -27.76 -4.06
N ILE A 611 -10.20 -27.84 -3.04
CA ILE A 611 -9.68 -29.10 -2.52
C ILE A 611 -10.33 -29.41 -1.18
N ASP A 612 -10.93 -30.59 -1.09
CA ASP A 612 -11.36 -31.23 0.14
C ASP A 612 -10.37 -32.34 0.50
N VAL A 613 -9.71 -32.20 1.65
CA VAL A 613 -8.92 -33.26 2.27
C VAL A 613 -9.77 -33.89 3.35
N THR A 614 -10.05 -35.17 3.20
CA THR A 614 -10.86 -35.95 4.14
C THR A 614 -10.07 -37.11 4.72
N ARG A 615 -10.40 -37.50 5.95
CA ARG A 615 -9.86 -38.66 6.65
C ARG A 615 -11.03 -39.39 7.30
N ASP A 616 -11.12 -40.70 7.10
CA ASP A 616 -12.21 -41.52 7.66
C ASP A 616 -13.62 -40.98 7.36
N GLY A 617 -13.78 -40.27 6.23
CA GLY A 617 -15.03 -39.63 5.81
C GLY A 617 -15.27 -38.21 6.33
N GLU A 618 -14.47 -37.71 7.27
CA GLU A 618 -14.57 -36.35 7.80
C GLU A 618 -13.64 -35.38 7.05
N THR A 619 -14.11 -34.16 6.78
CA THR A 619 -13.28 -33.13 6.12
C THR A 619 -12.33 -32.50 7.13
N VAL A 620 -11.03 -32.71 6.93
CA VAL A 620 -9.97 -32.19 7.79
C VAL A 620 -9.50 -30.82 7.31
N ARG A 621 -9.46 -30.59 6.00
CA ARG A 621 -9.10 -29.30 5.42
C ARG A 621 -9.87 -29.05 4.12
N ARG A 622 -10.34 -27.82 3.95
CA ARG A 622 -10.88 -27.31 2.68
C ARG A 622 -10.08 -26.09 2.25
N VAL A 623 -9.60 -26.08 1.01
CA VAL A 623 -8.86 -24.95 0.42
C VAL A 623 -9.55 -24.55 -0.88
N ARG A 624 -9.67 -23.23 -1.12
CA ARG A 624 -10.23 -22.67 -2.36
C ARG A 624 -9.23 -21.76 -3.04
N ARG A 625 -9.22 -21.78 -4.37
CA ARG A 625 -8.45 -20.89 -5.22
C ARG A 625 -9.21 -20.52 -6.48
N GLY A 626 -9.49 -19.23 -6.63
CA GLY A 626 -10.02 -18.65 -7.84
C GLY A 626 -9.01 -18.65 -8.99
N LEU A 627 -9.51 -18.92 -10.20
CA LEU A 627 -8.74 -18.86 -11.44
C LEU A 627 -9.60 -18.28 -12.57
N ASP A 628 -8.94 -17.76 -13.59
CA ASP A 628 -9.58 -17.37 -14.85
C ASP A 628 -9.33 -18.45 -15.90
N ILE A 629 -10.40 -18.91 -16.56
CA ILE A 629 -10.30 -19.77 -17.74
C ILE A 629 -10.44 -18.88 -18.97
N VAL A 630 -9.46 -18.96 -19.88
CA VAL A 630 -9.40 -18.20 -21.13
C VAL A 630 -9.55 -19.15 -22.30
N SER A 631 -10.25 -18.72 -23.35
CA SER A 631 -10.39 -19.49 -24.59
C SER A 631 -9.06 -19.58 -25.36
N GLY A 632 -8.88 -20.69 -26.09
CA GLY A 632 -7.69 -20.95 -26.90
C GLY A 632 -6.57 -21.62 -26.10
N SER A 633 -5.38 -21.66 -26.70
CA SER A 633 -4.12 -22.10 -26.10
C SER A 633 -3.35 -20.94 -25.48
N ARG A 634 -2.45 -21.23 -24.54
CA ARG A 634 -1.58 -20.21 -23.98
C ARG A 634 -0.78 -19.52 -25.08
N PRO A 635 -0.73 -18.17 -25.10
CA PRO A 635 0.19 -17.44 -25.96
C PRO A 635 1.60 -17.98 -25.77
N GLY A 636 2.30 -18.30 -26.86
CA GLY A 636 3.69 -18.72 -26.79
C GLY A 636 4.49 -17.76 -25.91
N PRO A 637 5.44 -18.24 -25.09
CA PRO A 637 6.15 -17.40 -24.13
C PRO A 637 6.67 -16.15 -24.84
N ALA A 638 6.32 -14.98 -24.32
CA ALA A 638 7.00 -13.76 -24.72
C ALA A 638 8.51 -14.01 -24.54
N PRO A 639 9.36 -13.68 -25.54
CA PRO A 639 10.78 -13.96 -25.44
C PRO A 639 11.31 -13.35 -24.16
N ALA A 640 11.80 -14.22 -23.26
CA ALA A 640 12.39 -13.77 -22.01
C ALA A 640 13.57 -12.85 -22.34
N PRO A 641 13.66 -11.65 -21.76
CA PRO A 641 14.89 -10.87 -21.86
C PRO A 641 15.97 -11.63 -21.09
N GLY A 642 16.76 -12.45 -21.79
CA GLY A 642 17.87 -13.21 -21.21
C GLY A 642 17.88 -14.71 -21.44
N GLY A 643 17.10 -15.26 -22.40
CA GLY A 643 17.34 -16.61 -22.88
C GLY A 643 18.78 -16.77 -23.38
N ARG A 644 19.38 -17.93 -23.11
CA ARG A 644 20.70 -18.26 -23.64
C ARG A 644 20.66 -18.25 -25.18
N PRO A 645 21.52 -17.49 -25.87
CA PRO A 645 21.51 -17.45 -27.33
C PRO A 645 21.83 -18.83 -27.91
N ALA A 646 21.21 -19.18 -29.04
CA ALA A 646 21.45 -20.45 -29.72
C ALA A 646 22.92 -20.55 -30.20
N ALA A 647 23.44 -21.77 -30.39
CA ALA A 647 24.81 -21.97 -30.89
C ALA A 647 25.07 -21.25 -32.23
N SER A 648 24.07 -21.25 -33.13
CA SER A 648 24.11 -20.53 -34.40
C SER A 648 24.14 -19.01 -34.24
N GLU A 649 23.52 -18.45 -33.19
CA GLU A 649 23.56 -17.00 -32.91
C GLU A 649 24.93 -16.58 -32.38
N ILE A 650 25.54 -17.42 -31.54
CA ILE A 650 26.89 -17.21 -31.01
C ILE A 650 27.93 -17.21 -32.15
N LEU A 651 27.78 -18.12 -33.12
CA LEU A 651 28.66 -18.25 -34.27
C LEU A 651 28.46 -17.16 -35.35
N ARG A 652 27.29 -16.53 -35.40
CA ARG A 652 27.05 -15.32 -36.20
C ARG A 652 27.56 -14.03 -35.53
N GLY A 653 28.02 -14.12 -34.27
CA GLY A 653 28.49 -12.98 -33.50
C GLY A 653 29.85 -12.43 -33.96
N GLN A 654 30.13 -11.18 -33.59
CA GLN A 654 31.37 -10.48 -33.95
C GLN A 654 32.64 -11.20 -33.46
N LEU A 655 32.58 -11.91 -32.33
CA LEU A 655 33.73 -12.68 -31.84
C LEU A 655 34.04 -13.92 -32.67
N ALA A 656 33.03 -14.52 -33.31
CA ALA A 656 33.26 -15.64 -34.22
C ALA A 656 33.94 -15.13 -35.50
N ALA A 657 33.45 -14.01 -36.05
CA ALA A 657 34.12 -13.34 -37.16
C ALA A 657 35.58 -12.95 -36.83
N ARG A 658 35.82 -12.40 -35.63
CA ARG A 658 37.18 -12.08 -35.14
C ARG A 658 38.05 -13.34 -35.02
N TYR A 659 37.47 -14.46 -34.58
CA TYR A 659 38.20 -15.71 -34.46
C TYR A 659 38.55 -16.30 -35.83
N LEU A 660 37.59 -16.35 -36.77
CA LEU A 660 37.83 -16.78 -38.14
C LEU A 660 38.88 -15.90 -38.85
N ALA A 661 38.84 -14.57 -38.65
CA ALA A 661 39.87 -13.67 -39.17
C ALA A 661 41.26 -13.97 -38.58
N ALA A 662 41.33 -14.27 -37.29
CA ALA A 662 42.59 -14.65 -36.63
C ALA A 662 43.12 -16.02 -37.08
N LEU A 663 42.26 -16.91 -37.56
CA LEU A 663 42.63 -18.21 -38.13
C LEU A 663 43.13 -18.12 -39.59
N SER A 664 42.76 -17.07 -40.32
CA SER A 664 43.18 -16.85 -41.72
C SER A 664 44.68 -16.99 -41.99
N PRO A 665 45.61 -16.46 -41.18
CA PRO A 665 47.05 -16.61 -41.44
C PRO A 665 47.58 -18.02 -41.16
N VAL A 666 46.91 -18.82 -40.33
CA VAL A 666 47.42 -20.14 -39.91
C VAL A 666 46.84 -21.29 -40.72
N VAL A 667 45.66 -21.13 -41.31
CA VAL A 667 44.95 -22.17 -42.08
C VAL A 667 45.65 -22.52 -43.42
N GLY A 668 46.50 -21.63 -43.94
CA GLY A 668 47.23 -21.85 -45.20
C GLY A 668 46.33 -21.96 -46.44
N ASP A 669 46.78 -22.68 -47.47
CA ASP A 669 46.04 -22.90 -48.73
C ASP A 669 45.30 -24.26 -48.78
N GLY A 670 44.43 -24.44 -49.77
CA GLY A 670 43.78 -25.74 -50.04
C GLY A 670 42.45 -25.95 -49.32
N ARG A 671 42.17 -27.19 -48.87
CA ARG A 671 40.85 -27.56 -48.29
C ARG A 671 40.51 -26.79 -47.02
N ALA A 672 41.51 -26.53 -46.17
CA ALA A 672 41.32 -25.78 -44.94
C ALA A 672 40.98 -24.30 -45.23
N ALA A 673 41.60 -23.69 -46.24
CA ALA A 673 41.26 -22.34 -46.72
C ALA A 673 39.83 -22.26 -47.27
N ALA A 674 39.42 -23.28 -48.04
CA ALA A 674 38.05 -23.39 -48.55
C ALA A 674 37.02 -23.55 -47.43
N ALA A 675 37.37 -24.29 -46.38
CA ALA A 675 36.54 -24.44 -45.19
C ALA A 675 36.43 -23.13 -44.39
N LEU A 676 37.53 -22.40 -44.19
CA LEU A 676 37.49 -21.07 -43.58
C LEU A 676 36.56 -20.12 -44.35
N ALA A 677 36.63 -20.13 -45.69
CA ALA A 677 35.75 -19.31 -46.53
C ALA A 677 34.27 -19.70 -46.43
N ARG A 678 33.95 -20.99 -46.16
CA ARG A 678 32.59 -21.43 -45.86
C ARG A 678 32.14 -21.00 -44.47
N ALA A 679 32.99 -21.13 -43.46
CA ALA A 679 32.72 -20.65 -42.10
C ALA A 679 32.44 -19.13 -42.07
N GLN A 680 33.18 -18.34 -42.85
CA GLN A 680 32.96 -16.89 -42.99
C GLN A 680 31.60 -16.54 -43.62
N ARG A 681 30.97 -17.47 -44.35
CA ARG A 681 29.63 -17.35 -44.92
C ARG A 681 28.56 -18.06 -44.09
N ASP A 682 28.89 -18.47 -42.87
CA ASP A 682 28.00 -19.21 -41.96
C ASP A 682 27.56 -20.60 -42.48
N ASP A 683 28.32 -21.18 -43.43
CA ASP A 683 28.08 -22.51 -44.02
C ASP A 683 28.84 -23.59 -43.23
N TRP A 684 28.39 -23.85 -42.00
CA TRP A 684 29.01 -24.83 -41.10
C TRP A 684 28.91 -26.29 -41.55
N PRO A 685 27.81 -26.77 -42.16
CA PRO A 685 27.77 -28.11 -42.74
C PRO A 685 28.85 -28.29 -43.81
N GLY A 686 29.03 -27.30 -44.68
CA GLY A 686 30.07 -27.32 -45.70
C GLY A 686 31.50 -27.22 -45.14
N VAL A 687 31.70 -26.70 -43.92
CA VAL A 687 32.99 -26.74 -43.21
C VAL A 687 33.32 -28.17 -42.78
N ALA A 688 32.35 -28.88 -42.20
CA ALA A 688 32.52 -30.26 -41.73
C ALA A 688 32.82 -31.26 -42.87
N GLU A 689 32.29 -31.02 -44.08
CA GLU A 689 32.60 -31.83 -45.27
C GLU A 689 34.05 -31.67 -45.76
N LEU A 690 34.65 -30.50 -45.55
CA LEU A 690 35.98 -30.15 -46.10
C LEU A 690 37.12 -30.43 -45.11
N ILE A 691 36.82 -30.46 -43.82
CA ILE A 691 37.82 -30.59 -42.75
C ILE A 691 37.81 -32.01 -42.18
N ALA A 692 38.98 -32.64 -42.17
CA ALA A 692 39.23 -33.91 -41.48
C ALA A 692 39.96 -33.68 -40.15
N VAL A 693 39.79 -34.62 -39.21
CA VAL A 693 40.53 -34.64 -37.94
C VAL A 693 42.03 -34.80 -38.23
N PRO A 694 42.90 -33.88 -37.78
CA PRO A 694 44.34 -34.04 -37.93
C PRO A 694 44.88 -35.26 -37.16
N GLY A 695 45.97 -35.87 -37.62
CA GLY A 695 46.65 -36.93 -36.88
C GLY A 695 47.27 -36.43 -35.58
N ASN A 696 47.37 -37.30 -34.57
CA ASN A 696 47.81 -36.96 -33.20
C ASN A 696 49.20 -36.29 -33.09
N ASP A 697 50.06 -36.41 -34.10
CA ASP A 697 51.42 -35.85 -34.10
C ASP A 697 51.53 -34.45 -34.75
N SER A 698 50.41 -33.84 -35.16
CA SER A 698 50.40 -32.59 -35.94
C SER A 698 50.25 -31.33 -35.08
N ALA A 699 51.27 -30.98 -34.30
CA ALA A 699 51.34 -29.70 -33.56
C ALA A 699 51.84 -28.53 -34.44
N THR A 700 51.22 -28.33 -35.61
CA THR A 700 51.59 -27.24 -36.55
C THR A 700 50.56 -26.11 -36.51
N GLU A 701 50.94 -24.88 -36.88
CA GLU A 701 49.99 -23.75 -36.97
C GLU A 701 48.81 -24.06 -37.92
N ALA A 702 49.06 -24.80 -39.01
CA ALA A 702 48.01 -25.30 -39.89
C ALA A 702 47.01 -26.23 -39.17
N ALA A 703 47.50 -27.11 -38.29
CA ALA A 703 46.63 -27.98 -37.52
C ALA A 703 45.78 -27.22 -36.48
N VAL A 704 46.29 -26.13 -35.90
CA VAL A 704 45.52 -25.22 -35.03
C VAL A 704 44.31 -24.65 -35.77
N GLY A 705 44.54 -24.14 -36.98
CA GLY A 705 43.49 -23.62 -37.85
C GLY A 705 42.39 -24.65 -38.14
N VAL A 706 42.81 -25.88 -38.46
CA VAL A 706 41.92 -27.00 -38.78
C VAL A 706 41.11 -27.46 -37.55
N LEU A 707 41.75 -27.61 -36.39
CA LEU A 707 41.10 -28.03 -35.14
C LEU A 707 40.08 -26.98 -34.67
N ALA A 708 40.42 -25.69 -34.78
CA ALA A 708 39.52 -24.60 -34.42
C ALA A 708 38.25 -24.60 -35.28
N LEU A 709 38.39 -24.68 -36.60
CA LEU A 709 37.27 -24.72 -37.54
C LEU A 709 36.41 -25.97 -37.34
N LEU A 710 37.03 -27.13 -37.11
CA LEU A 710 36.32 -28.38 -36.79
C LEU A 710 35.50 -28.23 -35.50
N GLY A 711 36.08 -27.62 -34.47
CA GLY A 711 35.42 -27.37 -33.20
C GLY A 711 34.20 -26.45 -33.32
N LEU A 712 34.31 -25.37 -34.10
CA LEU A 712 33.19 -24.45 -34.37
C LEU A 712 32.11 -25.12 -35.23
N ALA A 713 32.48 -25.92 -36.24
CA ALA A 713 31.51 -26.64 -37.06
C ALA A 713 30.73 -27.69 -36.27
N ARG A 714 31.40 -28.43 -35.38
CA ARG A 714 30.74 -29.36 -34.45
C ARG A 714 29.86 -28.64 -33.43
N PHE A 715 30.28 -27.46 -32.97
CA PHE A 715 29.45 -26.63 -32.11
C PHE A 715 28.17 -26.16 -32.83
N ALA A 716 28.26 -25.79 -34.11
CA ALA A 716 27.11 -25.45 -34.94
C ALA A 716 26.16 -26.65 -35.16
N ALA A 717 26.72 -27.85 -35.27
CA ALA A 717 25.99 -29.10 -35.43
C ALA A 717 25.47 -29.69 -34.09
N GLU A 718 25.61 -28.95 -32.99
CA GLU A 718 25.23 -29.37 -31.63
C GLU A 718 25.94 -30.64 -31.12
N ASP A 719 27.03 -31.06 -31.78
CA ASP A 719 27.96 -32.08 -31.27
C ASP A 719 28.91 -31.44 -30.25
N TYR A 720 28.39 -31.20 -29.05
CA TYR A 720 29.15 -30.52 -28.00
C TYR A 720 30.32 -31.35 -27.47
N ALA A 721 30.23 -32.69 -27.54
CA ALA A 721 31.33 -33.56 -27.14
C ALA A 721 32.50 -33.43 -28.11
N GLY A 722 32.25 -33.62 -29.41
CA GLY A 722 33.28 -33.48 -30.43
C GLY A 722 33.78 -32.05 -30.61
N ALA A 723 32.95 -31.03 -30.33
CA ALA A 723 33.37 -29.63 -30.29
C ALA A 723 34.33 -29.35 -29.12
N THR A 724 34.09 -29.97 -27.94
CA THR A 724 34.97 -29.84 -26.78
C THR A 724 36.37 -30.37 -27.12
N ASP A 725 36.45 -31.57 -27.68
CA ASP A 725 37.72 -32.24 -27.98
C ASP A 725 38.53 -31.43 -29.00
N ALA A 726 37.88 -30.96 -30.07
CA ALA A 726 38.53 -30.19 -31.12
C ALA A 726 39.01 -28.80 -30.65
N LEU A 727 38.19 -28.08 -29.85
CA LEU A 727 38.58 -26.75 -29.36
C LEU A 727 39.63 -26.82 -28.23
N GLU A 728 39.62 -27.83 -27.36
CA GLU A 728 40.72 -28.01 -26.38
C GLU A 728 42.03 -28.39 -27.08
N ALA A 729 41.97 -29.25 -28.12
CA ALA A 729 43.14 -29.56 -28.93
C ALA A 729 43.68 -28.32 -29.66
N ALA A 730 42.80 -27.50 -30.25
CA ALA A 730 43.17 -26.22 -30.86
C ALA A 730 43.83 -25.27 -29.83
N PHE A 731 43.22 -25.13 -28.65
CA PHE A 731 43.75 -24.29 -27.58
C PHE A 731 45.13 -24.75 -27.07
N ALA A 732 45.34 -26.06 -26.98
CA ALA A 732 46.58 -26.65 -26.48
C ALA A 732 47.73 -26.54 -27.50
N ALA A 733 47.42 -26.68 -28.80
CA ALA A 733 48.40 -26.59 -29.88
C ALA A 733 48.77 -25.15 -30.26
N ASP A 734 47.92 -24.16 -29.96
CA ASP A 734 48.17 -22.76 -30.30
C ASP A 734 49.10 -22.08 -29.30
N THR A 735 50.01 -21.25 -29.82
CA THR A 735 50.94 -20.42 -29.05
C THR A 735 50.53 -18.94 -29.02
N ASP A 736 49.62 -18.50 -29.89
CA ASP A 736 49.14 -17.12 -29.93
C ASP A 736 48.09 -16.85 -28.85
N ALA A 737 48.40 -15.93 -27.92
CA ALA A 737 47.54 -15.64 -26.78
C ALA A 737 46.13 -15.14 -27.18
N ARG A 738 45.99 -14.40 -28.30
CA ARG A 738 44.69 -13.85 -28.74
C ARG A 738 43.80 -14.93 -29.32
N ARG A 739 44.34 -15.83 -30.14
CA ARG A 739 43.58 -16.99 -30.65
C ARG A 739 43.24 -17.99 -29.55
N ARG A 740 44.15 -18.21 -28.60
CA ARG A 740 43.86 -19.02 -27.40
C ARG A 740 42.75 -18.42 -26.55
N ALA A 741 42.72 -17.08 -26.39
CA ALA A 741 41.64 -16.40 -25.67
C ALA A 741 40.27 -16.63 -26.36
N LEU A 742 40.22 -16.54 -27.69
CA LEU A 742 39.00 -16.80 -28.47
C LEU A 742 38.58 -18.29 -28.41
N SER A 743 39.54 -19.22 -28.51
CA SER A 743 39.30 -20.66 -28.33
C SER A 743 38.68 -20.95 -26.96
N ALA A 744 39.24 -20.37 -25.89
CA ALA A 744 38.73 -20.51 -24.53
C ALA A 744 37.34 -19.88 -24.36
N PHE A 745 37.06 -18.77 -25.05
CA PHE A 745 35.73 -18.14 -25.03
C PHE A 745 34.65 -19.05 -25.64
N PHE A 746 34.91 -19.65 -26.80
CA PHE A 746 33.98 -20.60 -27.42
C PHE A 746 33.87 -21.92 -26.65
N LEU A 747 34.97 -22.42 -26.05
CA LEU A 747 34.92 -23.54 -25.11
C LEU A 747 33.97 -23.28 -23.94
N GLY A 748 33.95 -22.06 -23.40
CA GLY A 748 33.01 -21.69 -22.34
C GLY A 748 31.54 -21.82 -22.77
N TRP A 749 31.21 -21.46 -24.00
CA TRP A 749 29.88 -21.69 -24.57
C TRP A 749 29.58 -23.17 -24.79
N VAL A 750 30.52 -23.95 -25.35
CA VAL A 750 30.36 -25.39 -25.53
C VAL A 750 30.11 -26.08 -24.18
N TYR A 751 30.90 -25.79 -23.14
CA TYR A 751 30.70 -26.36 -21.80
C TYR A 751 29.36 -25.97 -21.19
N ALA A 752 28.96 -24.72 -21.33
CA ALA A 752 27.65 -24.34 -20.85
C ALA A 752 26.55 -25.15 -21.58
N PHE A 753 26.68 -25.46 -22.87
CA PHE A 753 25.63 -26.18 -23.64
C PHE A 753 25.56 -27.68 -23.26
N ARG A 754 26.58 -28.14 -22.53
CA ARG A 754 26.63 -29.45 -21.88
C ARG A 754 26.19 -29.40 -20.40
N ASP A 755 25.63 -28.27 -19.97
CA ASP A 755 25.28 -27.97 -18.58
C ASP A 755 26.46 -28.11 -17.58
N ASP A 756 27.70 -27.98 -18.05
CA ASP A 756 28.91 -28.00 -17.21
C ASP A 756 29.32 -26.56 -16.85
N GLU A 757 28.55 -25.96 -15.93
CA GLU A 757 28.76 -24.58 -15.46
C GLU A 757 30.14 -24.34 -14.84
N ARG A 758 30.73 -25.36 -14.20
CA ARG A 758 32.07 -25.26 -13.60
C ARG A 758 33.15 -25.13 -14.66
N ARG A 759 33.12 -25.98 -15.70
CA ARG A 759 34.08 -25.90 -16.81
C ARG A 759 33.82 -24.69 -17.70
N SER A 760 32.55 -24.28 -17.85
CA SER A 760 32.19 -23.05 -18.55
C SER A 760 32.82 -21.80 -17.91
N ALA A 761 32.62 -21.60 -16.60
CA ALA A 761 33.26 -20.51 -15.87
C ALA A 761 34.79 -20.59 -15.91
N SER A 762 35.36 -21.80 -15.86
CA SER A 762 36.81 -22.00 -15.96
C SER A 762 37.38 -21.62 -17.34
N ALA A 763 36.65 -21.93 -18.41
CA ALA A 763 37.02 -21.58 -19.78
C ALA A 763 36.89 -20.07 -20.05
N TRP A 764 35.83 -19.41 -19.58
CA TRP A 764 35.73 -17.94 -19.68
C TRP A 764 36.75 -17.22 -18.79
N ARG A 765 37.12 -17.78 -17.63
CA ARG A 765 38.24 -17.27 -16.82
C ARG A 765 39.57 -17.38 -17.55
N ARG A 766 39.82 -18.50 -18.26
CA ARG A 766 40.99 -18.65 -19.14
C ARG A 766 40.99 -17.60 -20.24
N ALA A 767 39.85 -17.33 -20.87
CA ALA A 767 39.71 -16.30 -21.91
C ALA A 767 40.03 -14.90 -21.37
N VAL A 768 39.48 -14.53 -20.21
CA VAL A 768 39.75 -13.27 -19.51
C VAL A 768 41.24 -13.12 -19.15
N PHE A 769 41.87 -14.20 -18.67
CA PHE A 769 43.28 -14.18 -18.31
C PHE A 769 44.19 -13.93 -19.52
N LEU A 770 43.85 -14.53 -20.67
CA LEU A 770 44.65 -14.42 -21.90
C LEU A 770 44.41 -13.11 -22.66
N ASP A 771 43.18 -12.58 -22.63
CA ASP A 771 42.83 -11.27 -23.19
C ASP A 771 41.97 -10.48 -22.17
N PRO A 772 42.58 -9.71 -21.25
CA PRO A 772 41.86 -8.89 -20.28
C PRO A 772 40.99 -7.80 -20.91
N ALA A 773 41.19 -7.46 -22.18
CA ALA A 773 40.35 -6.51 -22.91
C ALA A 773 39.13 -7.18 -23.56
N LEU A 774 38.95 -8.49 -23.43
CA LEU A 774 37.82 -9.22 -24.00
C LEU A 774 36.56 -9.02 -23.14
N VAL A 775 35.86 -7.90 -23.37
CA VAL A 775 34.62 -7.53 -22.65
C VAL A 775 33.58 -8.67 -22.63
N PRO A 776 33.28 -9.37 -23.74
CA PRO A 776 32.28 -10.43 -23.71
C PRO A 776 32.66 -11.62 -22.80
N ALA A 777 33.96 -11.90 -22.60
CA ALA A 777 34.40 -12.95 -21.69
C ALA A 777 34.17 -12.59 -20.21
N HIS A 778 34.33 -11.31 -19.85
CA HIS A 778 33.99 -10.80 -18.52
C HIS A 778 32.49 -10.87 -18.26
N LEU A 779 31.67 -10.49 -19.26
CA LEU A 779 30.21 -10.56 -19.16
C LEU A 779 29.73 -12.02 -19.04
N ALA A 780 30.22 -12.91 -19.90
CA ALA A 780 29.87 -14.33 -19.86
C ALA A 780 30.29 -15.00 -18.54
N LEU A 781 31.48 -14.68 -18.02
CA LEU A 781 31.95 -15.17 -16.72
C LEU A 781 31.13 -14.62 -15.55
N ALA A 782 30.76 -13.35 -15.58
CA ALA A 782 29.88 -12.75 -14.58
C ALA A 782 28.50 -13.42 -14.57
N ASP A 783 27.93 -13.68 -15.75
CA ASP A 783 26.65 -14.37 -15.89
C ASP A 783 26.71 -15.82 -15.40
N ALA A 784 27.83 -16.52 -15.66
CA ALA A 784 28.11 -17.84 -15.11
C ALA A 784 28.08 -17.83 -13.57
N TYR A 785 28.75 -16.85 -12.95
CA TYR A 785 28.77 -16.71 -11.50
C TYR A 785 27.39 -16.38 -10.92
N VAL A 786 26.57 -15.58 -11.61
CA VAL A 786 25.19 -15.33 -11.19
C VAL A 786 24.36 -16.61 -11.23
N ARG A 787 24.45 -17.41 -12.30
CA ARG A 787 23.75 -18.70 -12.40
C ARG A 787 24.21 -19.71 -11.34
N GLN A 788 25.47 -19.62 -10.90
CA GLN A 788 26.03 -20.44 -9.82
C GLN A 788 25.75 -19.89 -8.42
N SER A 789 24.87 -18.89 -8.28
CA SER A 789 24.54 -18.23 -7.00
C SER A 789 25.75 -17.59 -6.30
N GLN A 790 26.72 -17.08 -7.08
CA GLN A 790 27.95 -16.44 -6.61
C GLN A 790 28.07 -14.97 -7.11
N PRO A 791 27.09 -14.08 -6.82
CA PRO A 791 27.07 -12.71 -7.36
C PRO A 791 28.28 -11.85 -6.91
N ALA A 792 28.87 -12.15 -5.75
CA ALA A 792 30.08 -11.46 -5.30
C ALA A 792 31.27 -11.67 -6.27
N LEU A 793 31.43 -12.87 -6.82
CA LEU A 793 32.46 -13.15 -7.82
C LEU A 793 32.13 -12.49 -9.17
N ALA A 794 30.84 -12.41 -9.53
CA ALA A 794 30.41 -11.67 -10.71
C ALA A 794 30.81 -10.19 -10.64
N VAL A 795 30.59 -9.55 -9.48
CA VAL A 795 31.02 -8.17 -9.23
C VAL A 795 32.54 -8.01 -9.30
N GLN A 796 33.30 -8.96 -8.74
CA GLN A 796 34.77 -8.93 -8.80
C GLN A 796 35.30 -9.01 -10.25
N VAL A 797 34.74 -9.90 -11.06
CA VAL A 797 35.11 -10.04 -12.48
C VAL A 797 34.82 -8.75 -13.25
N LEU A 798 33.65 -8.15 -13.05
CA LEU A 798 33.31 -6.91 -13.76
C LEU A 798 34.20 -5.73 -13.34
N ARG A 799 34.57 -5.64 -12.06
CA ARG A 799 35.55 -4.66 -11.59
C ARG A 799 36.94 -4.90 -12.18
N ALA A 800 37.37 -6.16 -12.29
CA ALA A 800 38.64 -6.50 -12.95
C ALA A 800 38.62 -6.12 -14.45
N GLY A 801 37.51 -6.36 -15.14
CA GLY A 801 37.33 -5.93 -16.53
C GLY A 801 37.35 -4.42 -16.69
N LEU A 802 36.74 -3.67 -15.76
CA LEU A 802 36.79 -2.19 -15.75
C LEU A 802 38.18 -1.66 -15.37
N ALA A 803 39.00 -2.41 -14.65
CA ALA A 803 40.39 -2.03 -14.42
C ALA A 803 41.23 -2.15 -15.71
N ALA A 804 40.95 -3.16 -16.55
CA ALA A 804 41.59 -3.33 -17.85
C ALA A 804 41.01 -2.41 -18.94
N LEU A 805 39.71 -2.11 -18.89
CA LEU A 805 38.99 -1.25 -19.82
C LEU A 805 38.05 -0.29 -19.05
N PRO A 806 38.58 0.82 -18.50
CA PRO A 806 37.81 1.77 -17.71
C PRO A 806 36.62 2.37 -18.44
N ASP A 807 36.69 2.40 -19.78
CA ASP A 807 35.72 3.04 -20.65
C ASP A 807 34.58 2.16 -21.15
N SER A 808 34.57 0.86 -20.86
CA SER A 808 33.51 -0.05 -21.35
C SER A 808 32.14 0.29 -20.74
N PRO A 809 31.17 0.78 -21.55
CA PRO A 809 29.82 1.02 -21.05
C PRO A 809 29.12 -0.29 -20.66
N GLU A 810 29.41 -1.41 -21.33
CA GLU A 810 28.78 -2.71 -21.09
C GLU A 810 29.16 -3.28 -19.72
N LEU A 811 30.44 -3.18 -19.33
CA LEU A 811 30.89 -3.64 -18.02
C LEU A 811 30.37 -2.75 -16.89
N ARG A 812 30.31 -1.42 -17.09
CA ARG A 812 29.71 -0.48 -16.11
C ARG A 812 28.22 -0.73 -15.91
N ASP A 813 27.49 -0.93 -17.01
CA ASP A 813 26.05 -1.21 -16.97
C ASP A 813 25.78 -2.54 -16.26
N ARG A 814 26.50 -3.61 -16.62
CA ARG A 814 26.34 -4.91 -15.94
C ARG A 814 26.72 -4.85 -14.46
N LEU A 815 27.80 -4.14 -14.10
CA LEU A 815 28.20 -3.96 -12.70
C LEU A 815 27.15 -3.16 -11.91
N SER A 816 26.56 -2.14 -12.53
CA SER A 816 25.50 -1.34 -11.92
C SER A 816 24.21 -2.15 -11.73
N ARG A 817 23.92 -3.15 -12.57
CA ARG A 817 22.76 -4.04 -12.43
C ARG A 817 22.93 -5.10 -11.33
N LEU A 818 24.18 -5.44 -10.97
CA LEU A 818 24.49 -6.45 -9.94
C LEU A 818 24.76 -5.87 -8.56
N THR A 819 24.97 -4.55 -8.46
CA THR A 819 25.27 -3.85 -7.19
C THR A 819 24.12 -2.96 -6.70
N ARG A 820 23.00 -2.93 -7.44
CA ARG A 820 21.71 -2.33 -7.05
C ARG A 820 20.74 -3.43 -6.71
#